data_AF-A0A665VW58-F1
#
_entry.id   AF-A0A665VW58-F1
#
_cell.length_a   1.000
_cell.length_b   1.000
_cell.length_c   1.000
_cell.angle_alpha   90.00
_cell.angle_beta   90.00
_cell.angle_gamma   90.00
#
_symmetry.space_group_name_H-M   'P 1'
#
loop_
_entity.id
_entity.type
_entity.pdbx_description
1 polymer ?
#
loop_
_entity_poly.entity_id
_entity_poly.type
_entity_poly.pdbx_seq_one_letter_code
_entity_poly.pdbx_strand_id
1 'polypeptide(L)'
;MFAKLKKKIAEEAATAPRSGVRIPRTISKESITSVGADSGDDFASDGSSSKDDLPAQLLRRNDQIRKLEAKLSDYAEQLRIMQKTKDKLEIALEKHQDSSIKKLQEQSESHQASRAKMAEGMTLALKKKDQEWMEKMASAEKLLRKEEHLNQQELQLQQKEAEVQAAKRGLSEARRKLQDLEQQHEESCRLNSELEIEREELLLLREEADKKMSGLERRCQELQSVILQVSDDFQKSQSMVLSLEKSLHDLQAEHDSLKLKQQKAAVTEEDKDRLLVDLQKKVTTLERQLQGNLSQDEHLQELLQEKFSLEQTLEETRAELLTVRTNHADTVSTLEAQVSRMSCSITELQTLLRHKDDSSRAYKERTDAQVANLELEVTESSEKLKCAEQQVTETQQHMEKMQEEWSADKAILDQKVSLLQQQSLENASRLEESIRSLEIHKETLQNRVADLEKQRDDVIATLRQQTEELDECRTELKSRQSSSTEIAKALEETRRQKEELHTQVGQLTAYLQASEQEVSTLTEKLSLREENIKTLQNEVQSRHTSLVQLQKEVEHLQAQLEQMEQDRDSKLISLRKELLNQTKQLDSCQARIMYLEVEVETLTEQLHSPDVCEEDQNGSVTVDDLDHIQKVNRELEQQLSDKNRTIRQLQQRLAELKRTLQKELKLKPELDGELKEKHPESRAERPERVCPEPPQPSAPSPSYTTTTTVTNTADLNDSREINFEYLKHVVLKFMSSRDAEAYQLIRAVSVLLNFTREEEDMLKQTLEYKMSWFGSKPSPKGIVRPSISGTSINWS
;
A
#
# COMPACT_ATOMS: atom_id res chain seq x y z
N MET A 1 -5.41 -6.99 -41.37
CA MET A 1 -5.98 -8.35 -41.19
C MET A 1 -7.47 -8.49 -41.55
N PHE A 2 -8.32 -7.45 -41.39
CA PHE A 2 -9.79 -7.51 -41.60
C PHE A 2 -10.30 -8.22 -42.88
N ALA A 3 -9.59 -8.15 -44.02
CA ALA A 3 -10.01 -8.84 -45.24
C ALA A 3 -10.13 -10.37 -45.09
N LYS A 4 -9.25 -11.01 -44.30
CA LYS A 4 -9.34 -12.46 -44.03
C LYS A 4 -10.52 -12.81 -43.11
N LEU A 5 -10.96 -11.89 -42.26
CA LEU A 5 -12.10 -12.08 -41.36
C LEU A 5 -13.42 -12.03 -42.13
N LYS A 6 -13.59 -11.06 -43.05
CA LYS A 6 -14.79 -10.97 -43.92
C LYS A 6 -14.97 -12.21 -44.80
N LYS A 7 -13.89 -12.81 -45.33
CA LYS A 7 -14.00 -14.07 -46.10
C LYS A 7 -14.48 -15.22 -45.23
N LYS A 8 -13.92 -15.39 -44.02
CA LYS A 8 -14.27 -16.51 -43.13
C LYS A 8 -15.75 -16.46 -42.67
N ILE A 9 -16.28 -15.29 -42.37
CA ILE A 9 -17.71 -15.10 -42.01
C ILE A 9 -18.63 -15.45 -43.20
N ALA A 10 -18.21 -15.22 -44.44
CA ALA A 10 -18.95 -15.62 -45.63
C ALA A 10 -18.91 -17.13 -45.91
N GLU A 11 -17.82 -17.82 -45.53
CA GLU A 11 -17.67 -19.28 -45.71
C GLU A 11 -18.40 -20.08 -44.59
N GLU A 12 -18.42 -19.58 -43.34
CA GLU A 12 -19.14 -20.24 -42.23
C GLU A 12 -20.67 -20.07 -42.26
N ALA A 13 -21.21 -19.12 -43.05
CA ALA A 13 -22.65 -18.94 -43.22
C ALA A 13 -23.31 -19.96 -44.19
N ALA A 14 -22.53 -20.80 -44.86
CA ALA A 14 -22.99 -21.63 -45.99
C ALA A 14 -23.26 -23.12 -45.65
N THR A 15 -22.99 -23.58 -44.43
CA THR A 15 -22.94 -25.01 -44.07
C THR A 15 -23.93 -25.42 -42.97
N ALA A 16 -25.22 -25.21 -43.21
CA ALA A 16 -26.29 -25.74 -42.35
C ALA A 16 -26.54 -27.24 -42.63
N PRO A 17 -26.29 -28.17 -41.66
CA PRO A 17 -26.58 -29.58 -41.87
C PRO A 17 -28.09 -29.87 -41.75
N ARG A 18 -28.67 -30.44 -42.82
CA ARG A 18 -30.08 -30.87 -42.84
C ARG A 18 -30.32 -32.07 -41.92
N SER A 19 -30.73 -31.84 -40.67
CA SER A 19 -31.26 -32.89 -39.79
C SER A 19 -32.78 -33.07 -39.95
N GLY A 20 -33.18 -33.56 -41.13
CA GLY A 20 -34.58 -33.93 -41.40
C GLY A 20 -34.91 -35.31 -40.83
N VAL A 21 -35.18 -35.39 -39.53
CA VAL A 21 -35.50 -36.67 -38.86
C VAL A 21 -36.76 -37.29 -39.46
N ARG A 22 -36.65 -38.54 -39.90
CA ARG A 22 -37.68 -39.32 -40.59
C ARG A 22 -38.45 -40.22 -39.60
N ILE A 23 -39.77 -40.32 -39.82
CA ILE A 23 -40.62 -41.50 -39.54
C ILE A 23 -40.90 -41.76 -38.03
N PRO A 24 -42.05 -42.35 -37.63
CA PRO A 24 -43.19 -42.83 -38.43
C PRO A 24 -44.48 -42.00 -38.29
N ARG A 25 -45.40 -42.17 -39.25
CA ARG A 25 -46.83 -41.90 -39.07
C ARG A 25 -47.53 -43.12 -38.44
N THR A 26 -48.68 -42.89 -37.83
CA THR A 26 -49.57 -43.92 -37.27
C THR A 26 -49.87 -45.05 -38.26
N ILE A 27 -49.73 -46.29 -37.80
CA ILE A 27 -50.28 -47.47 -38.48
C ILE A 27 -51.78 -47.56 -38.19
N SER A 28 -52.61 -47.47 -39.22
CA SER A 28 -54.07 -47.65 -39.15
C SER A 28 -54.48 -48.74 -40.13
N LYS A 29 -54.54 -49.96 -39.59
CA LYS A 29 -55.07 -51.25 -40.07
C LYS A 29 -55.03 -52.14 -38.80
N GLU A 30 -55.96 -53.04 -38.53
CA GLU A 30 -56.81 -53.81 -39.45
C GLU A 30 -58.31 -53.69 -39.09
N SER A 31 -59.18 -53.64 -40.10
CA SER A 31 -60.62 -53.83 -39.91
C SER A 31 -60.93 -55.32 -39.95
N ILE A 32 -61.30 -55.92 -38.83
CA ILE A 32 -61.69 -57.33 -38.75
C ILE A 32 -63.12 -57.50 -39.28
N THR A 33 -63.33 -58.50 -40.13
CA THR A 33 -64.65 -58.83 -40.69
C THR A 33 -65.60 -59.39 -39.63
N SER A 34 -66.80 -58.81 -39.52
CA SER A 34 -67.94 -59.44 -38.83
C SER A 34 -69.21 -59.18 -39.63
N VAL A 35 -69.63 -60.18 -40.40
CA VAL A 35 -70.94 -60.24 -41.06
C VAL A 35 -71.62 -61.50 -40.52
N GLY A 36 -72.82 -61.34 -39.97
CA GLY A 36 -73.62 -62.44 -39.47
C GLY A 36 -74.62 -62.93 -40.52
N ALA A 37 -74.70 -64.25 -40.67
CA ALA A 37 -75.79 -65.02 -41.28
C ALA A 37 -75.71 -66.41 -40.63
N ASP A 38 -76.72 -66.90 -39.91
CA ASP A 38 -78.08 -67.27 -40.34
C ASP A 38 -78.19 -68.79 -40.54
N SER A 39 -78.77 -69.44 -39.53
CA SER A 39 -79.28 -70.81 -39.48
C SER A 39 -79.91 -70.96 -38.10
N GLY A 40 -81.08 -71.57 -37.94
CA GLY A 40 -81.91 -72.25 -38.93
C GLY A 40 -82.80 -73.20 -38.13
N ASP A 41 -84.06 -72.83 -37.98
CA ASP A 41 -85.01 -73.57 -37.13
C ASP A 41 -85.43 -74.88 -37.80
N ASP A 42 -85.60 -75.94 -37.02
CA ASP A 42 -86.27 -77.17 -37.50
C ASP A 42 -86.80 -78.02 -36.32
N PHE A 43 -88.06 -77.79 -35.97
CA PHE A 43 -88.76 -78.50 -34.90
C PHE A 43 -89.56 -79.68 -35.47
N ALA A 44 -89.02 -80.90 -35.36
CA ALA A 44 -89.76 -82.11 -35.71
C ALA A 44 -90.72 -82.52 -34.58
N SER A 45 -92.03 -82.43 -34.83
CA SER A 45 -93.06 -83.03 -33.98
C SER A 45 -93.06 -84.56 -34.13
N ASP A 46 -93.19 -85.29 -33.02
CA ASP A 46 -94.24 -86.31 -32.79
C ASP A 46 -93.91 -87.22 -31.59
N GLY A 47 -94.88 -87.89 -30.95
CA GLY A 47 -96.31 -87.89 -31.27
C GLY A 47 -97.01 -89.24 -31.10
N SER A 48 -96.60 -90.07 -30.14
CA SER A 48 -97.38 -91.27 -29.78
C SER A 48 -97.55 -91.44 -28.27
N SER A 49 -98.80 -91.66 -27.86
CA SER A 49 -99.22 -91.87 -26.48
C SER A 49 -100.19 -93.05 -26.44
N SER A 50 -99.67 -94.25 -26.14
CA SER A 50 -100.55 -95.34 -25.69
C SER A 50 -101.12 -94.98 -24.32
N LYS A 51 -102.41 -95.27 -24.10
CA LYS A 51 -103.27 -94.40 -23.27
C LYS A 51 -103.29 -94.71 -21.75
N ASP A 52 -102.36 -95.52 -21.26
CA ASP A 52 -102.38 -96.07 -19.88
C ASP A 52 -101.13 -95.77 -19.02
N ASP A 53 -100.17 -94.94 -19.47
CA ASP A 53 -98.91 -94.64 -18.71
C ASP A 53 -98.73 -93.15 -18.32
N LEU A 54 -99.84 -92.38 -18.32
CA LEU A 54 -99.86 -90.94 -18.04
C LEU A 54 -99.25 -90.52 -16.69
N PRO A 55 -99.53 -91.20 -15.55
CA PRO A 55 -98.95 -90.82 -14.25
C PRO A 55 -97.43 -90.97 -14.21
N ALA A 56 -96.89 -92.05 -14.78
CA ALA A 56 -95.45 -92.30 -14.80
C ALA A 56 -94.72 -91.36 -15.77
N GLN A 57 -95.36 -90.95 -16.87
CA GLN A 57 -94.85 -89.88 -17.72
C GLN A 57 -94.85 -88.52 -17.02
N LEU A 58 -95.89 -88.19 -16.23
CA LEU A 58 -95.95 -86.94 -15.47
C LEU A 58 -94.91 -86.90 -14.35
N LEU A 59 -94.65 -88.00 -13.64
CA LEU A 59 -93.58 -88.05 -12.65
C LEU A 59 -92.20 -87.89 -13.30
N ARG A 60 -91.93 -88.63 -14.39
CA ARG A 60 -90.67 -88.52 -15.14
C ARG A 60 -90.47 -87.12 -15.73
N ARG A 61 -91.52 -86.48 -16.26
CA ARG A 61 -91.47 -85.08 -16.73
C ARG A 61 -91.22 -84.11 -15.57
N ASN A 62 -91.85 -84.26 -14.41
CA ASN A 62 -91.60 -83.40 -13.25
C ASN A 62 -90.17 -83.56 -12.69
N ASP A 63 -89.62 -84.78 -12.65
CA ASP A 63 -88.23 -84.99 -12.23
C ASP A 63 -87.23 -84.50 -13.29
N GLN A 64 -87.60 -84.53 -14.59
CA GLN A 64 -86.82 -83.95 -15.67
C GLN A 64 -86.88 -82.42 -15.64
N ILE A 65 -88.04 -81.83 -15.33
CA ILE A 65 -88.22 -80.38 -15.08
C ILE A 65 -87.35 -79.97 -13.89
N ARG A 66 -87.45 -80.62 -12.72
CA ARG A 66 -86.58 -80.30 -11.57
C ARG A 66 -85.08 -80.44 -11.86
N LYS A 67 -84.67 -81.37 -12.75
CA LYS A 67 -83.28 -81.47 -13.24
C LYS A 67 -82.89 -80.37 -14.22
N LEU A 68 -83.83 -79.84 -15.00
CA LEU A 68 -83.62 -78.69 -15.89
C LEU A 68 -83.63 -77.37 -15.12
N GLU A 69 -84.49 -77.22 -14.11
CA GLU A 69 -84.52 -76.10 -13.17
C GLU A 69 -83.23 -76.04 -12.35
N ALA A 70 -82.75 -77.16 -11.82
CA ALA A 70 -81.44 -77.25 -11.16
C ALA A 70 -80.31 -76.80 -12.11
N LYS A 71 -80.25 -77.34 -13.33
CA LYS A 71 -79.27 -76.92 -14.34
C LYS A 71 -79.40 -75.44 -14.73
N LEU A 72 -80.60 -74.90 -14.83
CA LEU A 72 -80.84 -73.48 -15.08
C LEU A 72 -80.36 -72.61 -13.90
N SER A 73 -80.53 -73.08 -12.66
CA SER A 73 -79.97 -72.45 -11.46
C SER A 73 -78.44 -72.51 -11.44
N ASP A 74 -77.85 -73.65 -11.79
CA ASP A 74 -76.40 -73.84 -11.89
C ASP A 74 -75.81 -72.93 -12.99
N TYR A 75 -76.43 -72.87 -14.17
CA TYR A 75 -76.05 -71.94 -15.23
C TYR A 75 -76.27 -70.47 -14.84
N ALA A 76 -77.31 -70.14 -14.08
CA ALA A 76 -77.55 -68.79 -13.59
C ALA A 76 -76.51 -68.35 -12.54
N GLU A 77 -76.07 -69.24 -11.63
CA GLU A 77 -74.95 -68.93 -10.73
C GLU A 77 -73.62 -68.93 -11.50
N GLN A 78 -73.41 -69.82 -12.48
CA GLN A 78 -72.21 -69.80 -13.33
C GLN A 78 -72.11 -68.48 -14.12
N LEU A 79 -73.21 -67.98 -14.68
CA LEU A 79 -73.30 -66.65 -15.29
C LEU A 79 -73.06 -65.53 -14.28
N ARG A 80 -73.61 -65.64 -13.06
CA ARG A 80 -73.38 -64.67 -11.96
C ARG A 80 -71.93 -64.65 -11.50
N ILE A 81 -71.24 -65.79 -11.50
CA ILE A 81 -69.80 -65.92 -11.25
C ILE A 81 -69.00 -65.34 -12.41
N MET A 82 -69.36 -65.64 -13.66
CA MET A 82 -68.71 -65.08 -14.86
C MET A 82 -68.86 -63.56 -14.96
N GLN A 83 -70.01 -63.00 -14.56
CA GLN A 83 -70.18 -61.55 -14.47
C GLN A 83 -69.25 -60.98 -13.40
N LYS A 84 -69.25 -61.54 -12.17
CA LYS A 84 -68.35 -61.14 -11.09
C LYS A 84 -66.86 -61.27 -11.45
N THR A 85 -66.45 -62.19 -12.33
CA THR A 85 -65.07 -62.27 -12.83
C THR A 85 -64.81 -61.30 -13.97
N LYS A 86 -65.77 -61.05 -14.88
CA LYS A 86 -65.69 -59.97 -15.88
C LYS A 86 -65.49 -58.62 -15.18
N ASP A 87 -66.37 -58.26 -14.24
CA ASP A 87 -66.34 -56.98 -13.54
C ASP A 87 -64.99 -56.75 -12.83
N LYS A 88 -64.43 -57.82 -12.21
CA LYS A 88 -63.11 -57.79 -11.58
C LYS A 88 -61.97 -57.60 -12.58
N LEU A 89 -62.04 -58.23 -13.76
CA LEU A 89 -61.04 -58.08 -14.83
C LEU A 89 -61.14 -56.70 -15.48
N GLU A 90 -62.34 -56.15 -15.62
CA GLU A 90 -62.62 -54.81 -16.14
C GLU A 90 -62.04 -53.74 -15.21
N ILE A 91 -62.32 -53.83 -13.90
CA ILE A 91 -61.71 -52.96 -12.86
C ILE A 91 -60.18 -53.14 -12.79
N ALA A 92 -59.66 -54.35 -13.01
CA ALA A 92 -58.20 -54.59 -13.03
C ALA A 92 -57.54 -53.99 -14.28
N LEU A 93 -58.20 -54.06 -15.43
CA LEU A 93 -57.75 -53.47 -16.69
C LEU A 93 -57.78 -51.93 -16.62
N GLU A 94 -58.86 -51.35 -16.11
CA GLU A 94 -59.01 -49.91 -15.86
C GLU A 94 -57.88 -49.41 -14.95
N LYS A 95 -57.66 -50.04 -13.79
CA LYS A 95 -56.55 -49.69 -12.87
C LYS A 95 -55.16 -49.86 -13.50
N HIS A 96 -54.99 -50.84 -14.40
CA HIS A 96 -53.74 -51.00 -15.14
C HIS A 96 -53.56 -49.87 -16.16
N GLN A 97 -54.62 -49.50 -16.89
CA GLN A 97 -54.62 -48.38 -17.83
C GLN A 97 -54.34 -47.05 -17.11
N ASP A 98 -55.02 -46.75 -16.01
CA ASP A 98 -54.77 -45.59 -15.15
C ASP A 98 -53.31 -45.55 -14.66
N SER A 99 -52.78 -46.68 -14.17
CA SER A 99 -51.38 -46.78 -13.75
C SER A 99 -50.40 -46.54 -14.91
N SER A 100 -50.72 -47.01 -16.12
CA SER A 100 -49.92 -46.78 -17.33
C SER A 100 -49.97 -45.32 -17.78
N ILE A 101 -51.16 -44.72 -17.83
CA ILE A 101 -51.38 -43.30 -18.19
C ILE A 101 -50.65 -42.41 -17.19
N LYS A 102 -50.82 -42.66 -15.88
CA LYS A 102 -50.14 -41.91 -14.83
C LYS A 102 -48.62 -42.01 -14.92
N LYS A 103 -48.06 -43.20 -15.17
CA LYS A 103 -46.59 -43.37 -15.38
C LYS A 103 -46.09 -42.60 -16.61
N LEU A 104 -46.86 -42.60 -17.71
CA LEU A 104 -46.51 -41.83 -18.92
C LEU A 104 -46.59 -40.32 -18.65
N GLN A 105 -47.57 -39.87 -17.87
CA GLN A 105 -47.67 -38.47 -17.43
C GLN A 105 -46.49 -38.08 -16.52
N GLU A 106 -46.18 -38.86 -15.49
CA GLU A 106 -45.04 -38.64 -14.58
C GLU A 106 -43.70 -38.60 -15.35
N GLN A 107 -43.53 -39.48 -16.36
CA GLN A 107 -42.36 -39.43 -17.25
C GLN A 107 -42.35 -38.16 -18.11
N SER A 108 -43.49 -37.77 -18.69
CA SER A 108 -43.62 -36.56 -19.52
C SER A 108 -43.31 -35.29 -18.71
N GLU A 109 -43.89 -35.17 -17.51
CA GLU A 109 -43.65 -34.08 -16.56
C GLU A 109 -42.17 -34.03 -16.12
N SER A 110 -41.57 -35.19 -15.81
CA SER A 110 -40.14 -35.30 -15.48
C SER A 110 -39.23 -34.85 -16.64
N HIS A 111 -39.54 -35.28 -17.87
CA HIS A 111 -38.82 -34.82 -19.07
C HIS A 111 -39.02 -33.32 -19.35
N GLN A 112 -40.23 -32.79 -19.12
CA GLN A 112 -40.52 -31.36 -19.28
C GLN A 112 -39.80 -30.51 -18.23
N ALA A 113 -39.78 -30.94 -16.97
CA ALA A 113 -39.04 -30.29 -15.88
C ALA A 113 -37.52 -30.35 -16.11
N SER A 114 -37.00 -31.47 -16.63
CA SER A 114 -35.59 -31.61 -17.01
C SER A 114 -35.21 -30.65 -18.15
N ARG A 115 -36.06 -30.54 -19.18
CA ARG A 115 -35.90 -29.56 -20.27
C ARG A 115 -35.99 -28.12 -19.79
N ALA A 116 -36.89 -27.81 -18.86
CA ALA A 116 -37.01 -26.48 -18.26
C ALA A 116 -35.73 -26.10 -17.50
N LYS A 117 -35.24 -26.97 -16.61
CA LYS A 117 -33.97 -26.77 -15.88
C LYS A 117 -32.77 -26.59 -16.82
N MET A 118 -32.73 -27.31 -17.94
CA MET A 118 -31.68 -27.13 -18.96
C MET A 118 -31.78 -25.77 -19.65
N ALA A 119 -32.99 -25.32 -20.00
CA ALA A 119 -33.22 -24.00 -20.62
C ALA A 119 -32.92 -22.83 -19.65
N GLU A 120 -33.29 -22.97 -18.37
CA GLU A 120 -32.95 -22.03 -17.30
C GLU A 120 -31.44 -21.98 -17.10
N GLY A 121 -30.77 -23.13 -17.01
CA GLY A 121 -29.31 -23.23 -16.91
C GLY A 121 -28.58 -22.58 -18.07
N MET A 122 -29.05 -22.81 -19.31
CA MET A 122 -28.50 -22.15 -20.51
C MET A 122 -28.74 -20.64 -20.48
N THR A 123 -29.93 -20.18 -20.09
CA THR A 123 -30.27 -18.75 -19.96
C THR A 123 -29.41 -18.06 -18.90
N LEU A 124 -29.16 -18.73 -17.77
CA LEU A 124 -28.32 -18.22 -16.69
C LEU A 124 -26.83 -18.21 -17.08
N ALA A 125 -26.37 -19.20 -17.85
CA ALA A 125 -25.02 -19.22 -18.43
C ALA A 125 -24.81 -18.08 -19.45
N LEU A 126 -25.80 -17.80 -20.31
CA LEU A 126 -25.79 -16.64 -21.22
C LEU A 126 -25.72 -15.33 -20.43
N LYS A 127 -26.64 -15.10 -19.47
CA LYS A 127 -26.63 -13.89 -18.62
C LYS A 127 -25.29 -13.68 -17.89
N LYS A 128 -24.67 -14.74 -17.37
CA LYS A 128 -23.31 -14.66 -16.78
C LYS A 128 -22.26 -14.25 -17.81
N LYS A 129 -22.30 -14.81 -19.02
CA LYS A 129 -21.37 -14.44 -20.09
C LYS A 129 -21.56 -13.00 -20.57
N ASP A 130 -22.80 -12.52 -20.62
CA ASP A 130 -23.12 -11.14 -20.98
C ASP A 130 -22.63 -10.17 -19.89
N GLN A 131 -22.81 -10.52 -18.61
CA GLN A 131 -22.23 -9.77 -17.49
C GLN A 131 -20.69 -9.74 -17.55
N GLU A 132 -20.03 -10.88 -17.76
CA GLU A 132 -18.58 -10.95 -17.97
C GLU A 132 -18.12 -10.06 -19.13
N TRP A 133 -18.89 -9.98 -20.22
CA TRP A 133 -18.58 -9.10 -21.35
C TRP A 133 -18.75 -7.62 -20.98
N MET A 134 -19.80 -7.25 -20.26
CA MET A 134 -20.00 -5.88 -19.78
C MET A 134 -18.88 -5.44 -18.82
N GLU A 135 -18.46 -6.31 -17.91
CA GLU A 135 -17.33 -6.05 -17.00
C GLU A 135 -16.00 -5.90 -17.75
N LYS A 136 -15.78 -6.71 -18.80
CA LYS A 136 -14.60 -6.59 -19.69
C LYS A 136 -14.64 -5.31 -20.53
N MET A 137 -15.80 -4.91 -21.05
CA MET A 137 -15.97 -3.65 -21.78
C MET A 137 -15.75 -2.42 -20.89
N ALA A 138 -16.34 -2.39 -19.69
CA ALA A 138 -16.12 -1.30 -18.72
C ALA A 138 -14.64 -1.22 -18.29
N SER A 139 -13.97 -2.37 -18.15
CA SER A 139 -12.53 -2.43 -17.88
C SER A 139 -11.70 -1.90 -19.05
N ALA A 140 -12.05 -2.25 -20.29
CA ALA A 140 -11.40 -1.76 -21.49
C ALA A 140 -11.56 -0.24 -21.69
N GLU A 141 -12.76 0.31 -21.49
CA GLU A 141 -12.97 1.76 -21.52
C GLU A 141 -12.16 2.48 -20.42
N LYS A 142 -12.04 1.88 -19.23
CA LYS A 142 -11.24 2.44 -18.13
C LYS A 142 -9.74 2.41 -18.41
N LEU A 143 -9.27 1.51 -19.27
CA LEU A 143 -7.91 1.52 -19.79
C LEU A 143 -7.75 2.56 -20.91
N LEU A 144 -8.69 2.64 -21.86
CA LEU A 144 -8.66 3.63 -22.94
C LEU A 144 -8.63 5.07 -22.39
N ARG A 145 -9.49 5.41 -21.42
CA ARG A 145 -9.47 6.73 -20.77
C ARG A 145 -8.17 7.05 -20.02
N LYS A 146 -7.42 6.04 -19.58
CA LYS A 146 -6.07 6.21 -19.00
C LYS A 146 -5.02 6.43 -20.09
N GLU A 147 -5.10 5.69 -21.20
CA GLU A 147 -4.23 5.85 -22.36
C GLU A 147 -4.40 7.23 -22.99
N GLU A 148 -5.64 7.71 -23.14
CA GLU A 148 -5.98 9.07 -23.56
C GLU A 148 -5.36 10.14 -22.63
N HIS A 149 -5.46 9.97 -21.31
CA HIS A 149 -4.86 10.88 -20.33
C HIS A 149 -3.32 10.84 -20.38
N LEU A 150 -2.71 9.66 -20.53
CA LEU A 150 -1.25 9.53 -20.66
C LEU A 150 -0.75 10.18 -21.94
N ASN A 151 -1.43 10.00 -23.07
CA ASN A 151 -1.10 10.68 -24.33
C ASN A 151 -1.23 12.21 -24.24
N GLN A 152 -2.25 12.72 -23.52
CA GLN A 152 -2.38 14.16 -23.25
C GLN A 152 -1.22 14.68 -22.37
N GLN A 153 -0.83 13.92 -21.35
CA GLN A 153 0.28 14.28 -20.46
C GLN A 153 1.63 14.21 -21.20
N GLU A 154 1.84 13.22 -22.07
CA GLU A 154 3.04 13.13 -22.92
C GLU A 154 3.12 14.30 -23.89
N LEU A 155 2.02 14.68 -24.55
CA LEU A 155 1.98 15.85 -25.44
C LEU A 155 2.30 17.15 -24.70
N GLN A 156 1.82 17.32 -23.46
CA GLN A 156 2.18 18.46 -22.61
C GLN A 156 3.67 18.46 -22.24
N LEU A 157 4.25 17.29 -21.94
CA LEU A 157 5.68 17.16 -21.65
C LEU A 157 6.53 17.47 -22.89
N GLN A 158 6.14 17.00 -24.08
CA GLN A 158 6.81 17.31 -25.35
C GLN A 158 6.74 18.82 -25.67
N GLN A 159 5.60 19.48 -25.43
CA GLN A 159 5.48 20.94 -25.56
C GLN A 159 6.39 21.68 -24.57
N LYS A 160 6.42 21.27 -23.30
CA LYS A 160 7.29 21.87 -22.28
C LYS A 160 8.77 21.63 -22.54
N GLU A 161 9.15 20.48 -23.10
CA GLU A 161 10.53 20.27 -23.58
C GLU A 161 10.86 21.18 -24.77
N ALA A 162 9.96 21.33 -25.76
CA ALA A 162 10.16 22.25 -26.87
C ALA A 162 10.33 23.71 -26.42
N GLU A 163 9.54 24.17 -25.44
CA GLU A 163 9.70 25.48 -24.77
C GLU A 163 11.08 25.60 -24.10
N VAL A 164 11.50 24.60 -23.33
CA VAL A 164 12.81 24.59 -22.65
C VAL A 164 13.96 24.60 -23.65
N GLN A 165 13.86 23.88 -24.78
CA GLN A 165 14.88 23.91 -25.84
C GLN A 165 14.90 25.25 -26.59
N ALA A 166 13.75 25.91 -26.76
CA ALA A 166 13.70 27.28 -27.29
C ALA A 166 14.34 28.30 -26.32
N ALA A 167 14.03 28.21 -25.03
CA ALA A 167 14.63 29.05 -23.99
C ALA A 167 16.15 28.86 -23.90
N LYS A 168 16.66 27.61 -24.02
CA LYS A 168 18.09 27.31 -24.08
C LYS A 168 18.79 27.97 -25.29
N ARG A 169 18.16 27.97 -26.47
CA ARG A 169 18.68 28.67 -27.66
C ARG A 169 18.73 30.18 -27.42
N GLY A 170 17.63 30.78 -26.96
CA GLY A 170 17.58 32.21 -26.62
C GLY A 170 18.62 32.63 -25.57
N LEU A 171 18.86 31.79 -24.54
CA LEU A 171 19.92 32.01 -23.55
C LEU A 171 21.32 31.97 -24.20
N SER A 172 21.57 31.05 -25.13
CA SER A 172 22.86 30.96 -25.83
C SER A 172 23.10 32.15 -26.77
N GLU A 173 22.06 32.64 -27.46
CA GLU A 173 22.12 33.84 -28.29
C GLU A 173 22.32 35.11 -27.45
N ALA A 174 21.66 35.21 -26.30
CA ALA A 174 21.84 36.31 -25.35
C ALA A 174 23.26 36.33 -24.75
N ARG A 175 23.80 35.17 -24.38
CA ARG A 175 25.20 35.03 -23.92
C ARG A 175 26.19 35.42 -25.00
N ARG A 176 25.95 35.03 -26.25
CA ARG A 176 26.80 35.45 -27.37
C ARG A 176 26.77 36.97 -27.55
N LYS A 177 25.59 37.58 -27.57
CA LYS A 177 25.43 39.04 -27.68
C LYS A 177 26.08 39.80 -26.52
N LEU A 178 26.05 39.23 -25.30
CA LEU A 178 26.78 39.77 -24.15
C LEU A 178 28.29 39.76 -24.42
N GLN A 179 28.83 38.62 -24.86
CA GLN A 179 30.26 38.49 -25.16
C GLN A 179 30.71 39.38 -26.34
N ASP A 180 29.88 39.48 -27.40
CA ASP A 180 30.13 40.38 -28.54
C ASP A 180 30.14 41.87 -28.05
N LEU A 181 29.32 42.25 -27.06
CA LEU A 181 29.30 43.59 -26.44
C LEU A 181 30.44 43.81 -25.43
N GLU A 182 30.82 42.80 -24.65
CA GLU A 182 31.97 42.84 -23.73
C GLU A 182 33.26 43.10 -24.51
N GLN A 183 33.45 42.43 -25.66
CA GLN A 183 34.57 42.68 -26.55
C GLN A 183 34.56 44.12 -27.10
N GLN A 184 33.41 44.63 -27.56
CA GLN A 184 33.31 46.02 -28.02
C GLN A 184 33.60 47.04 -26.90
N HIS A 185 33.22 46.73 -25.66
CA HIS A 185 33.57 47.57 -24.51
C HIS A 185 35.07 47.54 -24.21
N GLU A 186 35.72 46.38 -24.26
CA GLU A 186 37.19 46.29 -24.15
C GLU A 186 37.90 47.07 -25.25
N GLU A 187 37.47 46.93 -26.52
CA GLU A 187 38.03 47.65 -27.66
C GLU A 187 37.85 49.16 -27.50
N SER A 188 36.68 49.62 -27.06
CA SER A 188 36.43 51.04 -26.76
C SER A 188 37.26 51.57 -25.59
N CYS A 189 37.53 50.76 -24.56
CA CYS A 189 38.39 51.13 -23.44
C CYS A 189 39.87 51.23 -23.86
N ARG A 190 40.34 50.35 -24.75
CA ARG A 190 41.69 50.44 -25.35
C ARG A 190 41.83 51.70 -26.19
N LEU A 191 40.89 51.96 -27.10
CA LEU A 191 40.90 53.14 -27.96
C LEU A 191 40.83 54.45 -27.15
N ASN A 192 40.03 54.51 -26.07
CA ASN A 192 40.03 55.69 -25.19
C ASN A 192 41.38 55.86 -24.47
N SER A 193 42.04 54.77 -24.08
CA SER A 193 43.37 54.83 -23.45
C SER A 193 44.44 55.33 -24.43
N GLU A 194 44.39 54.89 -25.69
CA GLU A 194 45.25 55.36 -26.77
C GLU A 194 45.03 56.86 -27.06
N LEU A 195 43.76 57.31 -27.12
CA LEU A 195 43.41 58.72 -27.27
C LEU A 195 43.82 59.60 -26.08
N GLU A 196 43.84 59.05 -24.85
CA GLU A 196 44.36 59.78 -23.68
C GLU A 196 45.88 60.00 -23.79
N ILE A 197 46.63 58.99 -24.27
CA ILE A 197 48.07 59.09 -24.51
C ILE A 197 48.36 60.11 -25.63
N GLU A 198 47.64 60.06 -26.76
CA GLU A 198 47.80 61.06 -27.84
C GLU A 198 47.50 62.50 -27.34
N ARG A 199 46.52 62.68 -26.44
CA ARG A 199 46.24 63.98 -25.81
C ARG A 199 47.40 64.45 -24.93
N GLU A 200 47.99 63.57 -24.12
CA GLU A 200 49.15 63.91 -23.29
C GLU A 200 50.38 64.27 -24.14
N GLU A 201 50.66 63.53 -25.21
CA GLU A 201 51.73 63.85 -26.16
C GLU A 201 51.51 65.19 -26.87
N LEU A 202 50.29 65.46 -27.35
CA LEU A 202 49.93 66.75 -27.96
C LEU A 202 50.01 67.91 -26.97
N LEU A 203 49.69 67.69 -25.69
CA LEU A 203 49.81 68.70 -24.63
C LEU A 203 51.29 69.02 -24.35
N LEU A 204 52.16 68.00 -24.28
CA LEU A 204 53.61 68.17 -24.14
C LEU A 204 54.23 68.92 -25.33
N LEU A 205 53.83 68.58 -26.57
CA LEU A 205 54.24 69.30 -27.78
C LEU A 205 53.77 70.76 -27.77
N ARG A 206 52.54 71.01 -27.31
CA ARG A 206 51.99 72.37 -27.16
C ARG A 206 52.77 73.17 -26.10
N GLU A 207 53.10 72.57 -24.96
CA GLU A 207 53.96 73.22 -23.96
C GLU A 207 55.35 73.55 -24.52
N GLU A 208 55.96 72.67 -25.32
CA GLU A 208 57.28 72.97 -25.92
C GLU A 208 57.19 74.06 -27.00
N ALA A 209 56.07 74.14 -27.72
CA ALA A 209 55.77 75.28 -28.60
C ALA A 209 55.64 76.59 -27.81
N ASP A 210 54.88 76.62 -26.72
CA ASP A 210 54.74 77.80 -25.84
C ASP A 210 56.09 78.22 -25.22
N LYS A 211 56.93 77.26 -24.81
CA LYS A 211 58.32 77.50 -24.33
C LYS A 211 59.22 78.08 -25.44
N LYS A 212 59.03 77.68 -26.70
CA LYS A 212 59.76 78.23 -27.86
C LYS A 212 59.26 79.63 -28.24
N MET A 213 57.94 79.87 -28.26
CA MET A 213 57.35 81.18 -28.54
C MET A 213 57.79 82.22 -27.51
N SER A 214 57.61 81.95 -26.22
CA SER A 214 58.08 82.83 -25.14
C SER A 214 59.61 83.00 -25.10
N GLY A 215 60.37 82.06 -25.69
CA GLY A 215 61.79 82.21 -25.95
C GLY A 215 62.13 83.16 -27.11
N LEU A 216 61.30 83.19 -28.15
CA LEU A 216 61.43 84.12 -29.29
C LEU A 216 60.94 85.52 -28.93
N GLU A 217 59.82 85.66 -28.23
CA GLU A 217 59.30 86.95 -27.73
C GLU A 217 60.36 87.72 -26.92
N ARG A 218 61.09 87.02 -26.05
CA ARG A 218 62.18 87.59 -25.25
C ARG A 218 63.31 88.12 -26.13
N ARG A 219 63.70 87.38 -27.17
CA ARG A 219 64.70 87.83 -28.17
C ARG A 219 64.18 89.00 -29.01
N CYS A 220 62.89 89.06 -29.32
CA CYS A 220 62.28 90.20 -29.99
C CYS A 220 62.31 91.46 -29.10
N GLN A 221 62.04 91.32 -27.79
CA GLN A 221 62.17 92.41 -26.80
C GLN A 221 63.64 92.87 -26.65
N GLU A 222 64.59 91.93 -26.56
CA GLU A 222 66.03 92.21 -26.55
C GLU A 222 66.47 93.00 -27.80
N LEU A 223 66.08 92.52 -29.00
CA LEU A 223 66.36 93.22 -30.27
C LEU A 223 65.70 94.59 -30.34
N GLN A 224 64.46 94.74 -29.86
CA GLN A 224 63.76 96.02 -29.83
C GLN A 224 64.44 97.02 -28.88
N SER A 225 64.96 96.56 -27.74
CA SER A 225 65.79 97.37 -26.85
C SER A 225 67.09 97.82 -27.51
N VAL A 226 67.76 96.94 -28.26
CA VAL A 226 68.97 97.30 -29.04
C VAL A 226 68.65 98.30 -30.14
N ILE A 227 67.55 98.14 -30.87
CA ILE A 227 67.11 99.08 -31.91
C ILE A 227 66.81 100.47 -31.31
N LEU A 228 66.14 100.52 -30.15
CA LEU A 228 65.88 101.78 -29.44
C LEU A 228 67.18 102.45 -29.01
N GLN A 229 68.13 101.71 -28.44
CA GLN A 229 69.43 102.25 -28.03
C GLN A 229 70.26 102.76 -29.22
N VAL A 230 70.33 102.00 -30.32
CA VAL A 230 71.00 102.43 -31.56
C VAL A 230 70.32 103.67 -32.16
N SER A 231 69.00 103.80 -32.03
CA SER A 231 68.25 104.98 -32.50
C SER A 231 68.55 106.23 -31.66
N ASP A 232 68.64 106.08 -30.34
CA ASP A 232 69.03 107.14 -29.40
C ASP A 232 70.49 107.57 -29.62
N ASP A 233 71.42 106.61 -29.77
CA ASP A 233 72.81 106.90 -30.09
C ASP A 233 72.99 107.53 -31.48
N PHE A 234 72.16 107.15 -32.46
CA PHE A 234 72.09 107.83 -33.76
C PHE A 234 71.57 109.28 -33.65
N GLN A 235 70.53 109.53 -32.85
CA GLN A 235 70.02 110.89 -32.62
C GLN A 235 71.05 111.77 -31.90
N LYS A 236 71.75 111.24 -30.88
CA LYS A 236 72.89 111.93 -30.24
C LYS A 236 73.95 112.29 -31.27
N SER A 237 74.36 111.32 -32.10
CA SER A 237 75.34 111.53 -33.17
C SER A 237 74.89 112.60 -34.17
N GLN A 238 73.64 112.55 -34.63
CA GLN A 238 73.07 113.55 -35.53
C GLN A 238 73.04 114.95 -34.91
N SER A 239 72.69 115.08 -33.62
CA SER A 239 72.73 116.37 -32.91
C SER A 239 74.16 116.93 -32.78
N MET A 240 75.16 116.05 -32.60
CA MET A 240 76.57 116.42 -32.58
C MET A 240 77.05 116.87 -33.97
N VAL A 241 76.67 116.16 -35.03
CA VAL A 241 76.95 116.55 -36.42
C VAL A 241 76.36 117.93 -36.72
N LEU A 242 75.07 118.17 -36.43
CA LEU A 242 74.44 119.49 -36.61
C LEU A 242 75.16 120.60 -35.82
N SER A 243 75.66 120.31 -34.61
CA SER A 243 76.46 121.27 -33.85
C SER A 243 77.83 121.54 -34.46
N LEU A 244 78.46 120.55 -35.09
CA LEU A 244 79.75 120.69 -35.78
C LEU A 244 79.56 121.39 -37.14
N GLU A 245 78.51 121.08 -37.89
CA GLU A 245 78.13 121.75 -39.13
C GLU A 245 77.83 123.23 -38.89
N LYS A 246 77.12 123.57 -37.80
CA LYS A 246 76.92 124.97 -37.43
C LYS A 246 78.25 125.67 -37.11
N SER A 247 79.11 125.05 -36.29
CA SER A 247 80.44 125.59 -35.96
C SER A 247 81.30 125.82 -37.22
N LEU A 248 81.21 124.91 -38.21
CA LEU A 248 81.85 125.04 -39.51
C LEU A 248 81.30 126.24 -40.30
N HIS A 249 79.98 126.43 -40.36
CA HIS A 249 79.36 127.59 -41.02
C HIS A 249 79.74 128.92 -40.34
N ASP A 250 79.75 128.97 -39.00
CA ASP A 250 80.15 130.15 -38.23
C ASP A 250 81.64 130.50 -38.52
N LEU A 251 82.53 129.50 -38.53
CA LEU A 251 83.94 129.66 -38.93
C LEU A 251 84.12 130.11 -40.38
N GLN A 252 83.31 129.58 -41.31
CA GLN A 252 83.40 129.90 -42.72
C GLN A 252 82.86 131.31 -43.05
N ALA A 253 81.82 131.75 -42.33
CA ALA A 253 81.35 133.13 -42.38
C ALA A 253 82.40 134.13 -41.86
N GLU A 254 83.15 133.80 -40.80
CA GLU A 254 84.29 134.62 -40.35
C GLU A 254 85.44 134.62 -41.38
N HIS A 255 85.72 133.49 -42.05
CA HIS A 255 86.71 133.44 -43.13
C HIS A 255 86.34 134.38 -44.29
N ASP A 256 85.09 134.32 -44.79
CA ASP A 256 84.65 135.19 -45.89
C ASP A 256 84.53 136.67 -45.45
N SER A 257 84.19 136.93 -44.18
CA SER A 257 84.26 138.26 -43.55
C SER A 257 85.67 138.85 -43.56
N LEU A 258 86.70 138.04 -43.25
CA LEU A 258 88.11 138.45 -43.32
C LEU A 258 88.58 138.65 -44.77
N LYS A 259 88.21 137.74 -45.67
CA LYS A 259 88.52 137.80 -47.10
C LYS A 259 87.93 139.04 -47.77
N LEU A 260 86.69 139.42 -47.43
CA LEU A 260 86.04 140.64 -47.91
C LEU A 260 86.75 141.91 -47.40
N LYS A 261 87.27 141.91 -46.17
CA LYS A 261 88.08 143.02 -45.62
C LYS A 261 89.40 143.15 -46.40
N GLN A 262 90.08 142.04 -46.69
CA GLN A 262 91.30 142.02 -47.51
C GLN A 262 91.05 142.52 -48.94
N GLN A 263 89.98 142.05 -49.59
CA GLN A 263 89.67 142.43 -50.98
C GLN A 263 89.28 143.92 -51.10
N LYS A 264 88.61 144.49 -50.09
CA LYS A 264 88.36 145.94 -50.01
C LYS A 264 89.64 146.77 -49.88
N ALA A 265 90.65 146.29 -49.16
CA ALA A 265 91.93 146.98 -49.05
C ALA A 265 92.62 147.10 -50.43
N ALA A 266 92.68 146.01 -51.18
CA ALA A 266 93.30 145.98 -52.52
C ALA A 266 92.62 146.93 -53.53
N VAL A 267 91.28 147.01 -53.54
CA VAL A 267 90.57 147.97 -54.44
C VAL A 267 90.93 149.42 -54.10
N THR A 268 91.10 149.75 -52.80
CA THR A 268 91.56 151.09 -52.40
C THR A 268 93.05 151.35 -52.69
N GLU A 269 93.80 150.37 -53.18
CA GLU A 269 95.16 150.53 -53.71
C GLU A 269 95.11 150.89 -55.19
N GLU A 270 94.45 150.08 -56.03
CA GLU A 270 94.33 150.29 -57.48
C GLU A 270 93.78 151.67 -57.88
N ASP A 271 92.78 152.18 -57.16
CA ASP A 271 92.16 153.49 -57.48
C ASP A 271 93.11 154.68 -57.24
N LYS A 272 94.21 154.50 -56.47
CA LYS A 272 95.25 155.53 -56.31
C LYS A 272 96.19 155.59 -57.52
N ASP A 273 96.56 154.44 -58.06
CA ASP A 273 97.52 154.35 -59.18
C ASP A 273 96.93 154.89 -60.48
N ARG A 274 95.61 154.67 -60.72
CA ARG A 274 94.90 155.22 -61.89
C ARG A 274 94.98 156.75 -61.95
N LEU A 275 94.95 157.43 -60.80
CA LEU A 275 95.00 158.89 -60.70
C LEU A 275 96.37 159.47 -61.10
N LEU A 276 97.47 158.74 -60.90
CA LEU A 276 98.82 159.15 -61.30
C LEU A 276 99.01 159.16 -62.82
N VAL A 277 98.44 158.18 -63.52
CA VAL A 277 98.62 157.98 -64.97
C VAL A 277 98.02 159.13 -65.78
N ASP A 278 96.84 159.64 -65.41
CA ASP A 278 96.17 160.70 -66.17
C ASP A 278 96.78 162.10 -65.96
N LEU A 279 97.51 162.30 -64.86
CA LEU A 279 98.32 163.51 -64.66
C LEU A 279 99.54 163.54 -65.61
N GLN A 280 100.16 162.40 -65.90
CA GLN A 280 101.32 162.32 -66.81
C GLN A 280 100.95 162.63 -68.27
N LYS A 281 99.82 162.12 -68.77
CA LYS A 281 99.34 162.37 -70.16
C LYS A 281 99.11 163.86 -70.46
N LYS A 282 98.83 164.66 -69.42
CA LYS A 282 98.52 166.09 -69.58
C LYS A 282 99.76 166.95 -69.82
N VAL A 283 100.94 166.48 -69.41
CA VAL A 283 102.23 167.16 -69.63
C VAL A 283 102.67 167.02 -71.09
N THR A 284 102.72 165.80 -71.61
CA THR A 284 103.22 165.46 -72.97
C THR A 284 102.39 166.03 -74.13
N THR A 285 101.22 166.60 -73.83
CA THR A 285 100.34 167.24 -74.83
C THR A 285 100.70 168.72 -75.05
N LEU A 286 101.27 169.40 -74.06
CA LEU A 286 101.60 170.84 -74.14
C LEU A 286 102.93 171.12 -74.85
N GLU A 287 103.86 170.16 -74.86
CA GLU A 287 105.21 170.31 -75.41
C GLU A 287 105.25 170.39 -76.96
N ARG A 288 104.12 170.12 -77.64
CA ARG A 288 104.06 169.80 -79.07
C ARG A 288 103.41 170.88 -79.97
N GLN A 289 103.05 172.04 -79.44
CA GLN A 289 102.31 173.10 -80.17
C GLN A 289 103.14 174.33 -80.61
N LEU A 290 104.48 174.26 -80.65
CA LEU A 290 105.33 175.47 -80.66
C LEU A 290 105.99 175.87 -82.00
N GLN A 291 105.82 175.15 -83.13
CA GLN A 291 106.53 175.42 -84.41
C GLN A 291 105.68 175.14 -85.69
N GLY A 292 105.81 176.01 -86.72
CA GLY A 292 105.11 176.05 -88.03
C GLY A 292 105.43 177.39 -88.75
N ASN A 293 105.06 177.77 -90.00
CA ASN A 293 104.33 177.25 -91.19
C ASN A 293 105.00 177.89 -92.46
N LEU A 294 104.64 177.64 -93.74
CA LEU A 294 105.16 178.47 -94.88
C LEU A 294 104.50 178.36 -96.31
N SER A 295 103.95 179.50 -96.76
CA SER A 295 103.86 180.10 -98.12
C SER A 295 103.29 179.38 -99.37
N GLN A 296 102.16 179.92 -99.84
CA GLN A 296 101.59 180.16 -101.20
C GLN A 296 101.85 179.23 -102.41
N ASP A 297 102.98 178.53 -102.53
CA ASP A 297 102.98 177.24 -103.24
C ASP A 297 102.00 176.28 -102.51
N GLU A 298 101.83 176.52 -101.20
CA GLU A 298 100.65 176.15 -100.40
C GLU A 298 99.33 176.26 -101.15
N HIS A 299 99.04 177.19 -102.07
CA HIS A 299 97.69 177.29 -102.67
C HIS A 299 97.44 176.29 -103.81
N LEU A 300 98.46 175.97 -104.62
CA LEU A 300 98.32 174.88 -105.61
C LEU A 300 98.52 173.52 -104.95
N GLN A 301 99.43 173.47 -103.96
CA GLN A 301 99.52 172.33 -103.07
C GLN A 301 98.25 172.15 -102.26
N GLU A 302 97.54 173.19 -101.81
CA GLU A 302 96.23 173.12 -101.13
C GLU A 302 95.16 172.60 -102.06
N LEU A 303 95.14 172.95 -103.36
CA LEU A 303 94.14 172.36 -104.25
C LEU A 303 94.41 170.87 -104.52
N LEU A 304 95.69 170.49 -104.60
CA LEU A 304 96.11 169.09 -104.69
C LEU A 304 95.95 168.34 -103.35
N GLN A 305 96.07 169.04 -102.23
CA GLN A 305 95.96 168.51 -100.87
C GLN A 305 94.51 168.51 -100.37
N GLU A 306 93.64 169.36 -100.91
CA GLU A 306 92.18 169.31 -100.80
C GLU A 306 91.66 168.16 -101.65
N LYS A 307 92.15 167.99 -102.90
CA LYS A 307 91.90 166.75 -103.65
C LYS A 307 92.37 165.52 -102.88
N PHE A 308 93.58 165.54 -102.32
CA PHE A 308 94.11 164.44 -101.50
C PHE A 308 93.30 164.26 -100.21
N SER A 309 92.84 165.32 -99.55
CA SER A 309 91.98 165.24 -98.37
C SER A 309 90.57 164.78 -98.71
N LEU A 310 90.05 165.04 -99.91
CA LEU A 310 88.78 164.50 -100.40
C LEU A 310 88.91 163.03 -100.82
N GLU A 311 90.03 162.62 -101.41
CA GLU A 311 90.35 161.21 -101.67
C GLU A 311 90.64 160.45 -100.36
N GLN A 312 91.30 161.09 -99.39
CA GLN A 312 91.57 160.56 -98.05
C GLN A 312 90.27 160.44 -97.26
N THR A 313 89.43 161.48 -97.17
CA THR A 313 88.13 161.39 -96.46
C THR A 313 87.15 160.45 -97.16
N LEU A 314 87.24 160.27 -98.49
CA LEU A 314 86.51 159.22 -99.19
C LEU A 314 87.01 157.82 -98.80
N GLU A 315 88.32 157.64 -98.59
CA GLU A 315 88.90 156.35 -98.16
C GLU A 315 88.72 156.09 -96.65
N GLU A 316 88.75 157.13 -95.82
CA GLU A 316 88.41 157.10 -94.39
C GLU A 316 86.93 156.76 -94.22
N THR A 317 86.01 157.43 -94.93
CA THR A 317 84.58 157.07 -94.88
C THR A 317 84.32 155.67 -95.46
N ARG A 318 85.10 155.18 -96.44
CA ARG A 318 85.06 153.76 -96.86
C ARG A 318 85.56 152.82 -95.76
N ALA A 319 86.62 153.17 -95.04
CA ALA A 319 87.16 152.40 -93.92
C ALA A 319 86.18 152.38 -92.72
N GLU A 320 85.54 153.51 -92.42
CA GLU A 320 84.44 153.61 -91.45
C GLU A 320 83.26 152.73 -91.87
N LEU A 321 82.79 152.82 -93.13
CA LEU A 321 81.68 152.00 -93.62
C LEU A 321 82.05 150.50 -93.64
N LEU A 322 83.32 150.16 -93.89
CA LEU A 322 83.85 148.80 -93.73
C LEU A 322 83.85 148.34 -92.27
N THR A 323 84.32 149.15 -91.31
CA THR A 323 84.32 148.78 -89.89
C THR A 323 82.90 148.72 -89.30
N VAL A 324 81.99 149.61 -89.71
CA VAL A 324 80.56 149.51 -89.39
C VAL A 324 79.96 148.23 -89.97
N ARG A 325 80.35 147.84 -91.20
CA ARG A 325 79.90 146.59 -91.82
C ARG A 325 80.47 145.34 -91.13
N THR A 326 81.73 145.32 -90.69
CA THR A 326 82.29 144.19 -89.93
C THR A 326 81.66 144.12 -88.55
N ASN A 327 81.59 145.24 -87.82
CA ASN A 327 80.93 145.30 -86.51
C ASN A 327 79.47 144.84 -86.60
N HIS A 328 78.74 145.23 -87.66
CA HIS A 328 77.39 144.75 -87.89
C HIS A 328 77.37 143.24 -88.16
N ALA A 329 78.25 142.71 -89.02
CA ALA A 329 78.37 141.27 -89.26
C ALA A 329 78.71 140.49 -87.99
N ASP A 330 79.54 141.02 -87.10
CA ASP A 330 79.85 140.42 -85.79
C ASP A 330 78.64 140.45 -84.84
N THR A 331 77.85 141.55 -84.82
CA THR A 331 76.58 141.57 -84.06
C THR A 331 75.55 140.59 -84.62
N VAL A 332 75.48 140.41 -85.94
CA VAL A 332 74.59 139.42 -86.56
C VAL A 332 75.06 138.00 -86.22
N SER A 333 76.35 137.70 -86.40
CA SER A 333 76.96 136.40 -86.08
C SER A 333 76.78 136.02 -84.59
N THR A 334 76.96 136.97 -83.67
CA THR A 334 76.76 136.71 -82.23
C THR A 334 75.28 136.50 -81.87
N LEU A 335 74.35 137.21 -82.53
CA LEU A 335 72.90 136.97 -82.41
C LEU A 335 72.47 135.64 -83.03
N GLU A 336 72.95 135.28 -84.21
CA GLU A 336 72.71 133.98 -84.86
C GLU A 336 73.24 132.83 -84.00
N ALA A 337 74.43 132.98 -83.42
CA ALA A 337 74.97 132.03 -82.46
C ALA A 337 74.15 131.96 -81.15
N GLN A 338 73.56 133.07 -80.69
CA GLN A 338 72.65 133.08 -79.55
C GLN A 338 71.31 132.39 -79.87
N VAL A 339 70.70 132.69 -81.02
CA VAL A 339 69.50 132.01 -81.51
C VAL A 339 69.74 130.52 -81.68
N SER A 340 70.92 130.12 -82.16
CA SER A 340 71.33 128.71 -82.28
C SER A 340 71.44 128.03 -80.92
N ARG A 341 72.10 128.67 -79.94
CA ARG A 341 72.17 128.15 -78.55
C ARG A 341 70.80 128.05 -77.89
N MET A 342 69.95 129.06 -78.06
CA MET A 342 68.57 129.04 -77.53
C MET A 342 67.72 127.96 -78.20
N SER A 343 67.86 127.75 -79.50
CA SER A 343 67.17 126.67 -80.22
C SER A 343 67.60 125.29 -79.73
N CYS A 344 68.91 125.08 -79.50
CA CYS A 344 69.44 123.84 -78.92
C CYS A 344 68.85 123.58 -77.52
N SER A 345 68.90 124.58 -76.64
CA SER A 345 68.34 124.52 -75.28
C SER A 345 66.81 124.28 -75.28
N ILE A 346 66.07 124.86 -76.24
CA ILE A 346 64.64 124.56 -76.43
C ILE A 346 64.45 123.09 -76.84
N THR A 347 65.25 122.53 -77.74
CA THR A 347 65.15 121.11 -78.11
C THR A 347 65.52 120.17 -76.96
N GLU A 348 66.51 120.53 -76.13
CA GLU A 348 66.88 119.78 -74.92
C GLU A 348 65.76 119.80 -73.87
N LEU A 349 65.13 120.95 -73.65
CA LEU A 349 63.97 121.06 -72.75
C LEU A 349 62.75 120.29 -73.28
N GLN A 350 62.56 120.24 -74.60
CA GLN A 350 61.50 119.44 -75.23
C GLN A 350 61.75 117.92 -75.11
N THR A 351 62.98 117.45 -75.24
CA THR A 351 63.30 116.02 -75.03
C THR A 351 63.21 115.63 -73.56
N LEU A 352 63.70 116.48 -72.64
CA LEU A 352 63.54 116.27 -71.20
C LEU A 352 62.07 116.26 -70.78
N LEU A 353 61.23 117.15 -71.33
CA LEU A 353 59.79 117.14 -71.07
C LEU A 353 59.15 115.84 -71.57
N ARG A 354 59.44 115.40 -72.81
CA ARG A 354 58.96 114.10 -73.32
C ARG A 354 59.39 112.93 -72.44
N HIS A 355 60.66 112.86 -72.03
CA HIS A 355 61.12 111.81 -71.11
C HIS A 355 60.42 111.86 -69.75
N LYS A 356 60.08 113.05 -69.22
CA LYS A 356 59.28 113.19 -68.00
C LYS A 356 57.83 112.74 -68.21
N ASP A 357 57.21 113.09 -69.33
CA ASP A 357 55.83 112.71 -69.64
C ASP A 357 55.71 111.21 -69.93
N ASP A 358 56.64 110.62 -70.68
CA ASP A 358 56.68 109.20 -70.98
C ASP A 358 57.01 108.35 -69.74
N SER A 359 57.93 108.80 -68.87
CA SER A 359 58.18 108.13 -67.59
C SER A 359 57.00 108.27 -66.63
N SER A 360 56.34 109.44 -66.56
CA SER A 360 55.11 109.61 -65.78
C SER A 360 53.96 108.72 -66.30
N ARG A 361 53.83 108.58 -67.62
CA ARG A 361 52.87 107.65 -68.24
C ARG A 361 53.19 106.21 -67.87
N ALA A 362 54.44 105.77 -68.00
CA ALA A 362 54.87 104.42 -67.64
C ALA A 362 54.79 104.16 -66.12
N TYR A 363 54.82 105.18 -65.25
CA TYR A 363 54.50 105.00 -63.83
C TYR A 363 52.99 104.80 -63.62
N LYS A 364 52.14 105.60 -64.27
CA LYS A 364 50.67 105.43 -64.22
C LYS A 364 50.24 104.08 -64.77
N GLU A 365 50.69 103.69 -65.95
CA GLU A 365 50.39 102.40 -66.58
C GLU A 365 50.75 101.22 -65.66
N ARG A 366 51.84 101.32 -64.87
CA ARG A 366 52.18 100.31 -63.85
C ARG A 366 51.27 100.35 -62.64
N THR A 367 50.94 101.54 -62.09
CA THR A 367 50.03 101.64 -60.94
C THR A 367 48.61 101.20 -61.31
N ASP A 368 48.14 101.56 -62.50
CA ASP A 368 46.80 101.26 -62.98
C ASP A 368 46.66 99.75 -63.26
N ALA A 369 47.69 99.12 -63.84
CA ALA A 369 47.76 97.66 -63.96
C ALA A 369 47.87 96.94 -62.60
N GLN A 370 48.57 97.53 -61.62
CA GLN A 370 48.66 96.96 -60.27
C GLN A 370 47.34 97.09 -59.50
N VAL A 371 46.61 98.20 -59.67
CA VAL A 371 45.24 98.38 -59.14
C VAL A 371 44.30 97.38 -59.79
N ALA A 372 44.28 97.24 -61.12
CA ALA A 372 43.43 96.29 -61.81
C ALA A 372 43.67 94.82 -61.39
N ASN A 373 44.93 94.44 -61.13
CA ASN A 373 45.27 93.12 -60.60
C ASN A 373 44.75 92.92 -59.15
N LEU A 374 44.87 93.94 -58.30
CA LEU A 374 44.35 93.88 -56.92
C LEU A 374 42.81 93.88 -56.89
N GLU A 375 42.16 94.64 -57.77
CA GLU A 375 40.70 94.60 -57.95
C GLU A 375 40.24 93.21 -58.39
N LEU A 376 40.95 92.59 -59.36
CA LEU A 376 40.68 91.22 -59.79
C LEU A 376 40.84 90.22 -58.62
N GLU A 377 41.94 90.29 -57.87
CA GLU A 377 42.20 89.41 -56.71
C GLU A 377 41.15 89.60 -55.59
N VAL A 378 40.66 90.81 -55.37
CA VAL A 378 39.54 91.12 -54.47
C VAL A 378 38.21 90.56 -55.00
N THR A 379 37.94 90.63 -56.30
CA THR A 379 36.73 90.00 -56.87
C THR A 379 36.78 88.47 -56.79
N GLU A 380 37.90 87.85 -57.17
CA GLU A 380 38.10 86.40 -57.08
C GLU A 380 37.98 85.90 -55.63
N SER A 381 38.55 86.61 -54.66
CA SER A 381 38.43 86.24 -53.25
C SER A 381 37.02 86.46 -52.70
N SER A 382 36.28 87.49 -53.17
CA SER A 382 34.86 87.67 -52.85
C SER A 382 33.97 86.56 -53.43
N GLU A 383 34.25 86.07 -54.65
CA GLU A 383 33.53 84.94 -55.24
C GLU A 383 33.85 83.62 -54.53
N LYS A 384 35.13 83.36 -54.23
CA LYS A 384 35.56 82.20 -53.44
C LYS A 384 34.92 82.20 -52.04
N LEU A 385 34.81 83.39 -51.40
CA LEU A 385 34.11 83.54 -50.12
C LEU A 385 32.62 83.21 -50.26
N LYS A 386 31.90 83.76 -51.24
CA LYS A 386 30.47 83.45 -51.46
C LYS A 386 30.21 81.96 -51.70
N CYS A 387 31.07 81.29 -52.48
CA CYS A 387 30.97 79.85 -52.69
C CYS A 387 31.18 79.07 -51.39
N ALA A 388 32.12 79.49 -50.53
CA ALA A 388 32.33 78.89 -49.22
C ALA A 388 31.18 79.17 -48.24
N GLU A 389 30.64 80.40 -48.22
CA GLU A 389 29.45 80.77 -47.45
C GLU A 389 28.25 79.92 -47.85
N GLN A 390 27.99 79.75 -49.15
CA GLN A 390 26.93 78.89 -49.65
C GLN A 390 27.15 77.43 -49.20
N GLN A 391 28.36 76.88 -49.38
CA GLN A 391 28.69 75.52 -48.95
C GLN A 391 28.50 75.32 -47.43
N VAL A 392 28.82 76.33 -46.61
CA VAL A 392 28.54 76.32 -45.16
C VAL A 392 27.03 76.32 -44.90
N THR A 393 26.22 77.10 -45.62
CA THR A 393 24.76 77.05 -45.43
C THR A 393 24.13 75.72 -45.87
N GLU A 394 24.61 75.11 -46.95
CA GLU A 394 24.13 73.81 -47.43
C GLU A 394 24.51 72.67 -46.47
N THR A 395 25.74 72.68 -45.94
CA THR A 395 26.18 71.68 -44.95
C THR A 395 25.51 71.87 -43.59
N GLN A 396 25.23 73.12 -43.18
CA GLN A 396 24.43 73.42 -41.98
C GLN A 396 23.00 72.88 -42.11
N GLN A 397 22.31 73.16 -43.23
CA GLN A 397 20.96 72.62 -43.48
C GLN A 397 20.92 71.09 -43.51
N HIS A 398 21.96 70.45 -44.08
CA HIS A 398 22.09 68.99 -44.03
C HIS A 398 22.29 68.48 -42.60
N MET A 399 23.08 69.18 -41.77
CA MET A 399 23.30 68.81 -40.36
C MET A 399 22.00 68.93 -39.55
N GLU A 400 21.28 70.03 -39.72
CA GLU A 400 19.97 70.28 -39.09
C GLU A 400 18.95 69.18 -39.46
N LYS A 401 18.83 68.85 -40.75
CA LYS A 401 17.93 67.78 -41.22
C LYS A 401 18.30 66.40 -40.65
N MET A 402 19.59 66.05 -40.61
CA MET A 402 20.03 64.78 -39.98
C MET A 402 19.76 64.76 -38.47
N GLN A 403 19.84 65.91 -37.81
CA GLN A 403 19.53 66.03 -36.37
C GLN A 403 18.03 65.96 -36.09
N GLU A 404 17.18 66.52 -36.96
CA GLU A 404 15.72 66.31 -36.91
C GLU A 404 15.37 64.83 -37.11
N GLU A 405 15.90 64.17 -38.13
CA GLU A 405 15.68 62.74 -38.41
C GLU A 405 16.12 61.86 -37.24
N TRP A 406 17.32 62.10 -36.69
CA TRP A 406 17.80 61.40 -35.49
C TRP A 406 16.90 61.64 -34.27
N SER A 407 16.39 62.86 -34.09
CA SER A 407 15.48 63.17 -32.98
C SER A 407 14.12 62.46 -33.11
N ALA A 408 13.62 62.29 -34.34
CA ALA A 408 12.39 61.56 -34.63
C ALA A 408 12.57 60.05 -34.40
N ASP A 409 13.65 59.46 -34.93
CA ASP A 409 13.99 58.05 -34.69
C ASP A 409 14.20 57.75 -33.20
N LYS A 410 14.86 58.66 -32.48
CA LYS A 410 15.00 58.57 -31.02
C LYS A 410 13.62 58.59 -30.33
N ALA A 411 12.72 59.52 -30.69
CA ALA A 411 11.40 59.59 -30.10
C ALA A 411 10.56 58.32 -30.36
N ILE A 412 10.69 57.72 -31.55
CA ILE A 412 10.06 56.44 -31.90
C ILE A 412 10.64 55.29 -31.07
N LEU A 413 11.96 55.27 -30.85
CA LEU A 413 12.63 54.28 -30.00
C LEU A 413 12.24 54.43 -28.52
N ASP A 414 12.23 55.65 -27.99
CA ASP A 414 11.82 55.95 -26.60
C ASP A 414 10.34 55.56 -26.37
N GLN A 415 9.45 55.83 -27.33
CA GLN A 415 8.05 55.37 -27.30
C GLN A 415 7.95 53.84 -27.32
N LYS A 416 8.74 53.16 -28.16
CA LYS A 416 8.76 51.69 -28.26
C LYS A 416 9.30 51.03 -26.99
N VAL A 417 10.33 51.60 -26.37
CA VAL A 417 10.85 51.17 -25.07
C VAL A 417 9.78 51.34 -23.99
N SER A 418 9.11 52.49 -23.94
CA SER A 418 8.01 52.76 -23.00
C SER A 418 6.87 51.73 -23.13
N LEU A 419 6.46 51.41 -24.36
CA LEU A 419 5.42 50.39 -24.62
C LEU A 419 5.86 48.99 -24.18
N LEU A 420 7.11 48.60 -24.44
CA LEU A 420 7.65 47.31 -24.02
C LEU A 420 7.81 47.21 -22.49
N GLN A 421 8.11 48.31 -21.81
CA GLN A 421 8.13 48.40 -20.34
C GLN A 421 6.73 48.28 -19.74
N GLN A 422 5.72 48.94 -20.32
CA GLN A 422 4.33 48.75 -19.91
C GLN A 422 3.88 47.29 -20.12
N GLN A 423 4.17 46.71 -21.29
CA GLN A 423 3.77 45.34 -21.60
C GLN A 423 4.45 44.31 -20.69
N SER A 424 5.72 44.51 -20.31
CA SER A 424 6.41 43.61 -19.38
C SER A 424 5.87 43.75 -17.95
N LEU A 425 5.52 44.97 -17.52
CA LEU A 425 4.86 45.22 -16.23
C LEU A 425 3.47 44.57 -16.16
N GLU A 426 2.63 44.75 -17.19
CA GLU A 426 1.31 44.11 -17.26
C GLU A 426 1.41 42.57 -17.26
N ASN A 427 2.38 42.01 -17.98
CA ASN A 427 2.64 40.57 -17.98
C ASN A 427 3.10 40.08 -16.60
N ALA A 428 3.95 40.84 -15.90
CA ALA A 428 4.37 40.52 -14.53
C ALA A 428 3.18 40.54 -13.57
N SER A 429 2.33 41.58 -13.60
CA SER A 429 1.12 41.65 -12.76
C SER A 429 0.17 40.48 -13.00
N ARG A 430 -0.08 40.09 -14.25
CA ARG A 430 -0.91 38.91 -14.60
C ARG A 430 -0.30 37.59 -14.09
N LEU A 431 1.03 37.47 -14.11
CA LEU A 431 1.72 36.30 -13.56
C LEU A 431 1.64 36.27 -12.03
N GLU A 432 1.79 37.41 -11.35
CA GLU A 432 1.58 37.52 -9.90
C GLU A 432 0.15 37.16 -9.48
N GLU A 433 -0.86 37.65 -10.19
CA GLU A 433 -2.27 37.30 -9.94
C GLU A 433 -2.53 35.80 -10.13
N SER A 434 -1.94 35.20 -11.18
CA SER A 434 -1.99 33.76 -11.43
C SER A 434 -1.33 32.96 -10.29
N ILE A 435 -0.15 33.40 -9.82
CA ILE A 435 0.56 32.78 -8.69
C ILE A 435 -0.28 32.86 -7.42
N ARG A 436 -0.80 34.04 -7.05
CA ARG A 436 -1.67 34.22 -5.87
C ARG A 436 -2.92 33.32 -5.93
N SER A 437 -3.53 33.19 -7.11
CA SER A 437 -4.68 32.30 -7.33
C SER A 437 -4.32 30.82 -7.12
N LEU A 438 -3.17 30.38 -7.64
CA LEU A 438 -2.65 29.02 -7.44
C LEU A 438 -2.23 28.76 -5.99
N GLU A 439 -1.73 29.76 -5.27
CA GLU A 439 -1.39 29.67 -3.85
C GLU A 439 -2.65 29.50 -2.97
N ILE A 440 -3.70 30.29 -3.22
CA ILE A 440 -5.01 30.15 -2.55
C ILE A 440 -5.63 28.78 -2.85
N HIS A 441 -5.53 28.30 -4.10
CA HIS A 441 -6.03 26.97 -4.46
C HIS A 441 -5.23 25.85 -3.78
N LYS A 442 -3.91 25.97 -3.71
CA LYS A 442 -3.01 25.06 -2.98
C LYS A 442 -3.35 25.01 -1.50
N GLU A 443 -3.54 26.16 -0.84
CA GLU A 443 -3.97 26.23 0.57
C GLU A 443 -5.33 25.55 0.77
N THR A 444 -6.29 25.82 -0.12
CA THR A 444 -7.61 25.16 -0.11
C THR A 444 -7.50 23.65 -0.22
N LEU A 445 -6.62 23.14 -1.10
CA LEU A 445 -6.35 21.71 -1.23
C LEU A 445 -5.62 21.12 0.00
N GLN A 446 -4.68 21.85 0.61
CA GLN A 446 -3.98 21.42 1.82
C GLN A 446 -4.95 21.30 3.01
N ASN A 447 -5.83 22.29 3.20
CA ASN A 447 -6.90 22.22 4.19
C ASN A 447 -7.85 21.04 3.92
N ARG A 448 -8.20 20.80 2.65
CA ARG A 448 -9.04 19.66 2.26
C ARG A 448 -8.37 18.30 2.48
N VAL A 449 -7.04 18.21 2.35
CA VAL A 449 -6.28 17.01 2.72
C VAL A 449 -6.31 16.81 4.24
N ALA A 450 -6.05 17.84 5.04
CA ALA A 450 -6.09 17.76 6.50
C ALA A 450 -7.48 17.31 7.03
N ASP A 451 -8.58 17.80 6.44
CA ASP A 451 -9.94 17.32 6.71
C ASP A 451 -10.08 15.81 6.45
N LEU A 452 -9.57 15.33 5.33
CA LEU A 452 -9.66 13.92 4.92
C LEU A 452 -8.76 13.02 5.76
N GLU A 453 -7.59 13.50 6.19
CA GLU A 453 -6.72 12.80 7.14
C GLU A 453 -7.36 12.70 8.53
N LYS A 454 -8.01 13.77 9.01
CA LYS A 454 -8.80 13.70 10.23
C LYS A 454 -9.96 12.72 10.12
N GLN A 455 -10.73 12.76 9.02
CA GLN A 455 -11.82 11.80 8.78
C GLN A 455 -11.32 10.35 8.70
N ARG A 456 -10.15 10.11 8.09
CA ARG A 456 -9.46 8.81 8.11
C ARG A 456 -9.17 8.37 9.55
N ASP A 457 -8.63 9.25 10.38
CA ASP A 457 -8.21 8.90 11.74
C ASP A 457 -9.40 8.70 12.70
N ASP A 458 -10.48 9.47 12.54
CA ASP A 458 -11.77 9.24 13.22
C ASP A 458 -12.38 7.86 12.84
N VAL A 459 -12.27 7.47 11.55
CA VAL A 459 -12.69 6.14 11.07
C VAL A 459 -11.76 5.02 11.58
N ILE A 460 -10.45 5.25 11.67
CA ILE A 460 -9.50 4.28 12.25
C ILE A 460 -9.75 4.10 13.76
N ALA A 461 -10.06 5.17 14.49
CA ALA A 461 -10.39 5.10 15.91
C ALA A 461 -11.68 4.29 16.17
N THR A 462 -12.74 4.57 15.42
CA THR A 462 -14.01 3.82 15.53
C THR A 462 -13.88 2.36 15.10
N LEU A 463 -13.09 2.05 14.07
CA LEU A 463 -12.78 0.66 13.68
C LEU A 463 -11.93 -0.09 14.73
N ARG A 464 -11.02 0.60 15.44
CA ARG A 464 -10.28 0.00 16.57
C ARG A 464 -11.23 -0.35 17.72
N GLN A 465 -12.06 0.60 18.14
CA GLN A 465 -13.07 0.39 19.17
C GLN A 465 -13.98 -0.80 18.82
N GLN A 466 -14.51 -0.87 17.59
CA GLN A 466 -15.32 -2.00 17.15
C GLN A 466 -14.55 -3.33 17.11
N THR A 467 -13.23 -3.32 16.88
CA THR A 467 -12.40 -4.52 16.93
C THR A 467 -12.18 -4.98 18.37
N GLU A 468 -11.95 -4.05 19.29
CA GLU A 468 -11.81 -4.28 20.73
C GLU A 468 -13.13 -4.84 21.31
N GLU A 469 -14.27 -4.19 21.05
CA GLU A 469 -15.62 -4.67 21.42
C GLU A 469 -15.92 -6.08 20.86
N LEU A 470 -15.51 -6.38 19.63
CA LEU A 470 -15.68 -7.70 19.02
C LEU A 470 -14.80 -8.77 19.70
N ASP A 471 -13.57 -8.46 20.09
CA ASP A 471 -12.71 -9.40 20.81
C ASP A 471 -13.13 -9.58 22.27
N GLU A 472 -13.64 -8.55 22.95
CA GLU A 472 -14.34 -8.69 24.23
C GLU A 472 -15.53 -9.65 24.10
N CYS A 473 -16.44 -9.42 23.14
CA CYS A 473 -17.57 -10.30 22.86
C CYS A 473 -17.13 -11.74 22.53
N ARG A 474 -16.02 -11.94 21.83
CA ARG A 474 -15.43 -13.27 21.57
C ARG A 474 -14.89 -13.93 22.84
N THR A 475 -14.30 -13.19 23.78
CA THR A 475 -13.86 -13.74 25.06
C THR A 475 -15.04 -14.11 25.96
N GLU A 476 -16.09 -13.29 26.00
CA GLU A 476 -17.31 -13.60 26.74
C GLU A 476 -18.04 -14.80 26.13
N LEU A 477 -18.11 -14.92 24.80
CA LEU A 477 -18.67 -16.10 24.14
C LEU A 477 -17.88 -17.37 24.48
N LYS A 478 -16.55 -17.30 24.54
CA LYS A 478 -15.69 -18.42 24.94
C LYS A 478 -15.90 -18.83 26.40
N SER A 479 -16.04 -17.88 27.34
CA SER A 479 -16.27 -18.20 28.76
C SER A 479 -17.71 -18.70 29.02
N ARG A 480 -18.71 -18.14 28.34
CA ARG A 480 -20.07 -18.71 28.30
C ARG A 480 -20.08 -20.12 27.71
N GLN A 481 -19.28 -20.38 26.67
CA GLN A 481 -19.14 -21.70 26.08
C GLN A 481 -18.47 -22.70 27.03
N SER A 482 -17.37 -22.34 27.71
CA SER A 482 -16.73 -23.24 28.68
C SER A 482 -17.67 -23.56 29.85
N SER A 483 -18.31 -22.53 30.43
CA SER A 483 -19.31 -22.71 31.49
C SER A 483 -20.49 -23.59 31.04
N SER A 484 -20.99 -23.41 29.80
CA SER A 484 -22.02 -24.27 29.22
C SER A 484 -21.56 -25.74 29.08
N THR A 485 -20.30 -25.99 28.69
CA THR A 485 -19.76 -27.36 28.67
C THR A 485 -19.54 -27.96 30.06
N GLU A 486 -19.29 -27.15 31.09
CA GLU A 486 -19.20 -27.59 32.49
C GLU A 486 -20.58 -27.93 33.05
N ILE A 487 -21.59 -27.09 32.78
CA ILE A 487 -23.00 -27.37 33.10
C ILE A 487 -23.46 -28.64 32.41
N ALA A 488 -23.13 -28.85 31.13
CA ALA A 488 -23.46 -30.07 30.39
C ALA A 488 -22.82 -31.33 31.02
N LYS A 489 -21.55 -31.26 31.43
CA LYS A 489 -20.87 -32.35 32.16
C LYS A 489 -21.53 -32.63 33.51
N ALA A 490 -21.88 -31.59 34.27
CA ALA A 490 -22.54 -31.73 35.57
C ALA A 490 -23.95 -32.35 35.44
N LEU A 491 -24.70 -31.96 34.40
CA LEU A 491 -25.99 -32.58 34.07
C LEU A 491 -25.84 -34.05 33.66
N GLU A 492 -24.81 -34.40 32.89
CA GLU A 492 -24.57 -35.79 32.47
C GLU A 492 -24.10 -36.69 33.62
N GLU A 493 -23.26 -36.20 34.53
CA GLU A 493 -22.92 -36.94 35.76
C GLU A 493 -24.13 -37.04 36.71
N THR A 494 -24.96 -36.00 36.82
CA THR A 494 -26.24 -36.08 37.56
C THR A 494 -27.19 -37.10 36.91
N ARG A 495 -27.21 -37.19 35.58
CA ARG A 495 -27.95 -38.21 34.83
C ARG A 495 -27.40 -39.61 35.15
N ARG A 496 -26.08 -39.81 35.08
CA ARG A 496 -25.42 -41.09 35.38
C ARG A 496 -25.73 -41.55 36.80
N GLN A 497 -25.66 -40.64 37.79
CA GLN A 497 -26.04 -40.92 39.18
C GLN A 497 -27.51 -41.27 39.32
N LYS A 498 -28.42 -40.61 38.58
CA LYS A 498 -29.85 -40.96 38.55
C LYS A 498 -30.10 -42.35 37.94
N GLU A 499 -29.38 -42.71 36.88
CA GLU A 499 -29.48 -44.04 36.24
C GLU A 499 -28.90 -45.14 37.14
N GLU A 500 -27.81 -44.85 37.87
CA GLU A 500 -27.21 -45.73 38.87
C GLU A 500 -28.17 -45.94 40.07
N LEU A 501 -28.72 -44.86 40.64
CA LEU A 501 -29.74 -44.93 41.70
C LEU A 501 -31.01 -45.63 41.24
N HIS A 502 -31.46 -45.42 40.00
CA HIS A 502 -32.61 -46.16 39.45
C HIS A 502 -32.32 -47.66 39.32
N THR A 503 -31.08 -48.03 38.96
CA THR A 503 -30.62 -49.42 38.92
C THR A 503 -30.59 -50.03 40.32
N GLN A 504 -30.09 -49.30 41.34
CA GLN A 504 -30.11 -49.73 42.74
C GLN A 504 -31.55 -49.91 43.26
N VAL A 505 -32.46 -48.97 42.96
CA VAL A 505 -33.89 -49.10 43.29
C VAL A 505 -34.52 -50.31 42.58
N GLY A 506 -34.16 -50.59 41.33
CA GLY A 506 -34.59 -51.80 40.62
C GLY A 506 -34.11 -53.09 41.29
N GLN A 507 -32.85 -53.15 41.71
CA GLN A 507 -32.29 -54.28 42.46
C GLN A 507 -32.97 -54.48 43.82
N LEU A 508 -33.18 -53.39 44.58
CA LEU A 508 -33.90 -53.43 45.86
C LEU A 508 -35.37 -53.84 45.69
N THR A 509 -36.02 -53.40 44.60
CA THR A 509 -37.40 -53.80 44.27
C THR A 509 -37.47 -55.29 43.93
N ALA A 510 -36.52 -55.82 43.16
CA ALA A 510 -36.45 -57.25 42.85
C ALA A 510 -36.16 -58.10 44.11
N TYR A 511 -35.30 -57.62 45.01
CA TYR A 511 -35.04 -58.27 46.29
C TYR A 511 -36.28 -58.25 47.22
N LEU A 512 -36.99 -57.11 47.28
CA LEU A 512 -38.24 -57.01 48.01
C LEU A 512 -39.30 -57.98 47.45
N GLN A 513 -39.48 -58.04 46.13
CA GLN A 513 -40.41 -58.97 45.48
C GLN A 513 -40.04 -60.44 45.74
N ALA A 514 -38.76 -60.78 45.77
CA ALA A 514 -38.31 -62.12 46.15
C ALA A 514 -38.65 -62.43 47.63
N SER A 515 -38.45 -61.48 48.53
CA SER A 515 -38.80 -61.62 49.95
C SER A 515 -40.32 -61.68 50.18
N GLU A 516 -41.12 -60.90 49.43
CA GLU A 516 -42.58 -60.98 49.43
C GLU A 516 -43.08 -62.34 48.93
N GLN A 517 -42.45 -62.92 47.90
CA GLN A 517 -42.71 -64.29 47.44
C GLN A 517 -42.34 -65.33 48.52
N GLU A 518 -41.17 -65.20 49.15
CA GLU A 518 -40.78 -66.07 50.27
C GLU A 518 -41.81 -66.02 51.41
N VAL A 519 -42.21 -64.81 51.84
CA VAL A 519 -43.26 -64.58 52.84
C VAL A 519 -44.60 -65.16 52.42
N SER A 520 -44.99 -65.04 51.13
CA SER A 520 -46.22 -65.67 50.62
C SER A 520 -46.14 -67.20 50.76
N THR A 521 -45.05 -67.84 50.31
CA THR A 521 -44.93 -69.30 50.46
C THR A 521 -44.80 -69.74 51.92
N LEU A 522 -44.26 -68.90 52.82
CA LEU A 522 -44.24 -69.16 54.26
C LEU A 522 -45.64 -69.04 54.87
N THR A 523 -46.45 -68.09 54.40
CA THR A 523 -47.85 -67.92 54.81
C THR A 523 -48.70 -69.09 54.34
N GLU A 524 -48.52 -69.57 53.10
CA GLU A 524 -49.16 -70.79 52.59
C GLU A 524 -48.75 -72.05 53.37
N LYS A 525 -47.46 -72.19 53.72
CA LYS A 525 -46.98 -73.28 54.58
C LYS A 525 -47.56 -73.17 55.99
N LEU A 526 -47.79 -71.94 56.49
CA LEU A 526 -48.34 -71.70 57.82
C LEU A 526 -49.85 -71.98 57.86
N SER A 527 -50.63 -71.53 56.87
CA SER A 527 -52.07 -71.84 56.80
C SER A 527 -52.32 -73.35 56.60
N LEU A 528 -51.48 -74.03 55.82
CA LEU A 528 -51.50 -75.51 55.73
C LEU A 528 -51.18 -76.16 57.09
N ARG A 529 -50.26 -75.58 57.89
CA ARG A 529 -49.98 -76.07 59.26
C ARG A 529 -51.15 -75.79 60.22
N GLU A 530 -51.80 -74.64 60.11
CA GLU A 530 -53.01 -74.31 60.88
C GLU A 530 -54.17 -75.27 60.55
N GLU A 531 -54.37 -75.60 59.27
CA GLU A 531 -55.37 -76.59 58.84
C GLU A 531 -55.06 -77.98 59.41
N ASN A 532 -53.79 -78.42 59.38
CA ASN A 532 -53.37 -79.66 60.02
C ASN A 532 -53.51 -79.64 61.56
N ILE A 533 -53.34 -78.49 62.21
CA ILE A 533 -53.65 -78.34 63.64
C ILE A 533 -55.16 -78.44 63.87
N LYS A 534 -55.99 -77.91 62.97
CA LYS A 534 -57.45 -77.97 63.02
C LYS A 534 -57.98 -79.40 62.85
N THR A 535 -57.43 -80.19 61.93
CA THR A 535 -57.80 -81.61 61.78
C THR A 535 -57.39 -82.41 63.01
N LEU A 536 -56.19 -82.19 63.56
CA LEU A 536 -55.76 -82.79 64.82
C LEU A 536 -56.62 -82.38 66.02
N GLN A 537 -57.09 -81.12 66.08
CA GLN A 537 -58.05 -80.67 67.10
C GLN A 537 -59.38 -81.41 66.97
N ASN A 538 -59.90 -81.60 65.74
CA ASN A 538 -61.11 -82.38 65.50
C ASN A 538 -60.94 -83.87 65.87
N GLU A 539 -59.76 -84.45 65.63
CA GLU A 539 -59.42 -85.81 66.09
C GLU A 539 -59.38 -85.91 67.63
N VAL A 540 -58.75 -84.94 68.31
CA VAL A 540 -58.72 -84.90 69.77
C VAL A 540 -60.12 -84.72 70.35
N GLN A 541 -60.94 -83.84 69.76
CA GLN A 541 -62.31 -83.59 70.21
C GLN A 541 -63.23 -84.80 69.99
N SER A 542 -63.12 -85.50 68.86
CA SER A 542 -63.88 -86.73 68.61
C SER A 542 -63.47 -87.87 69.54
N ARG A 543 -62.16 -88.08 69.78
CA ARG A 543 -61.66 -89.02 70.80
C ARG A 543 -62.15 -88.65 72.21
N HIS A 544 -62.21 -87.35 72.54
CA HIS A 544 -62.76 -86.88 73.82
C HIS A 544 -64.25 -87.20 73.95
N THR A 545 -65.06 -87.02 72.90
CA THR A 545 -66.47 -87.44 72.93
C THR A 545 -66.63 -88.96 73.09
N SER A 546 -65.76 -89.77 72.47
CA SER A 546 -65.76 -91.23 72.69
C SER A 546 -65.39 -91.62 74.13
N LEU A 547 -64.43 -90.93 74.75
CA LEU A 547 -64.08 -91.14 76.16
C LEU A 547 -65.25 -90.80 77.10
N VAL A 548 -65.93 -89.68 76.87
CA VAL A 548 -67.15 -89.30 77.63
C VAL A 548 -68.28 -90.32 77.42
N GLN A 549 -68.33 -90.97 76.26
CA GLN A 549 -69.31 -92.01 75.98
C GLN A 549 -69.00 -93.32 76.73
N LEU A 550 -67.75 -93.79 76.73
CA LEU A 550 -67.33 -94.93 77.57
C LEU A 550 -67.51 -94.62 79.08
N GLN A 551 -67.26 -93.39 79.52
CA GLN A 551 -67.43 -93.04 80.93
C GLN A 551 -68.88 -93.21 81.41
N LYS A 552 -69.87 -92.89 80.55
CA LYS A 552 -71.29 -93.15 80.83
C LYS A 552 -71.64 -94.64 80.86
N GLU A 553 -70.95 -95.47 80.09
CA GLU A 553 -71.12 -96.94 80.14
C GLU A 553 -70.58 -97.49 81.47
N VAL A 554 -69.47 -96.95 81.99
CA VAL A 554 -68.94 -97.29 83.32
C VAL A 554 -69.91 -96.85 84.42
N GLU A 555 -70.41 -95.62 84.39
CA GLU A 555 -71.40 -95.09 85.34
C GLU A 555 -72.69 -95.95 85.34
N HIS A 556 -73.15 -96.40 84.17
CA HIS A 556 -74.32 -97.29 84.05
C HIS A 556 -74.09 -98.68 84.67
N LEU A 557 -72.90 -99.26 84.49
CA LEU A 557 -72.53 -100.55 85.10
C LEU A 557 -72.36 -100.46 86.62
N GLN A 558 -71.89 -99.33 87.14
CA GLN A 558 -71.82 -99.08 88.59
C GLN A 558 -73.22 -98.99 89.21
N ALA A 559 -74.15 -98.27 88.58
CA ALA A 559 -75.54 -98.19 89.05
C ALA A 559 -76.26 -99.57 89.07
N GLN A 560 -75.94 -100.48 88.15
CA GLN A 560 -76.45 -101.86 88.19
C GLN A 560 -75.93 -102.66 89.39
N LEU A 561 -74.70 -102.41 89.84
CA LEU A 561 -74.13 -103.06 91.03
C LEU A 561 -74.75 -102.54 92.34
N GLU A 562 -74.91 -101.21 92.50
CA GLU A 562 -75.59 -100.64 93.67
C GLU A 562 -77.03 -101.15 93.81
N GLN A 563 -77.75 -101.26 92.68
CA GLN A 563 -79.11 -101.82 92.67
C GLN A 563 -79.14 -103.27 93.18
N MET A 564 -78.12 -104.07 92.86
CA MET A 564 -78.00 -105.47 93.30
C MET A 564 -77.62 -105.60 94.79
N GLU A 565 -76.93 -104.63 95.38
CA GLU A 565 -76.62 -104.62 96.82
C GLU A 565 -77.85 -104.24 97.66
N GLN A 566 -78.61 -103.23 97.25
CA GLN A 566 -79.89 -102.86 97.90
C GLN A 566 -80.89 -104.03 97.92
N ASP A 567 -80.87 -104.85 96.85
CA ASP A 567 -81.69 -106.06 96.75
C ASP A 567 -81.23 -107.20 97.67
N ARG A 568 -80.02 -107.13 98.23
CA ARG A 568 -79.52 -108.08 99.25
C ARG A 568 -79.80 -107.58 100.67
N ASP A 569 -79.59 -106.29 100.94
CA ASP A 569 -79.84 -105.71 102.27
C ASP A 569 -81.32 -105.74 102.66
N SER A 570 -82.23 -105.50 101.70
CA SER A 570 -83.67 -105.67 101.89
C SER A 570 -84.07 -107.10 102.31
N LYS A 571 -83.40 -108.12 101.77
CA LYS A 571 -83.57 -109.55 102.18
C LYS A 571 -82.94 -109.85 103.55
N LEU A 572 -81.91 -109.11 103.96
CA LEU A 572 -81.31 -109.19 105.29
C LEU A 572 -82.22 -108.56 106.37
N ILE A 573 -82.94 -107.50 106.03
CA ILE A 573 -83.87 -106.80 106.94
C ILE A 573 -85.13 -107.63 107.23
N SER A 574 -85.65 -108.40 106.27
CA SER A 574 -86.80 -109.30 106.53
C SER A 574 -86.43 -110.43 107.50
N LEU A 575 -85.29 -111.10 107.29
CA LEU A 575 -84.79 -112.14 108.20
C LEU A 575 -84.58 -111.64 109.64
N ARG A 576 -84.11 -110.40 109.81
CA ARG A 576 -83.99 -109.75 111.13
C ARG A 576 -85.34 -109.48 111.81
N LYS A 577 -86.41 -109.19 111.05
CA LYS A 577 -87.77 -109.05 111.61
C LYS A 577 -88.34 -110.39 112.07
N GLU A 578 -88.10 -111.46 111.32
CA GLU A 578 -88.54 -112.82 111.66
C GLU A 578 -87.98 -113.25 113.03
N LEU A 579 -86.67 -113.08 113.22
CA LEU A 579 -85.96 -113.45 114.45
C LEU A 579 -86.48 -112.66 115.68
N LEU A 580 -86.68 -111.34 115.53
CA LEU A 580 -87.23 -110.48 116.59
C LEU A 580 -88.64 -110.92 117.04
N ASN A 581 -89.42 -111.50 116.12
CA ASN A 581 -90.77 -111.96 116.40
C ASN A 581 -90.76 -113.26 117.23
N GLN A 582 -89.76 -114.12 117.04
CA GLN A 582 -89.53 -115.31 117.86
C GLN A 582 -89.10 -114.94 119.29
N THR A 583 -88.18 -113.98 119.45
CA THR A 583 -87.73 -113.52 120.78
C THR A 583 -88.90 -113.09 121.67
N LYS A 584 -89.83 -112.30 121.11
CA LYS A 584 -91.02 -111.81 121.85
C LYS A 584 -91.99 -112.90 122.30
N GLN A 585 -91.99 -114.07 121.66
CA GLN A 585 -92.78 -115.21 122.12
C GLN A 585 -92.12 -115.89 123.32
N LEU A 586 -90.79 -115.89 123.39
CA LEU A 586 -90.03 -116.42 124.52
C LEU A 586 -90.29 -115.62 125.80
N ASP A 587 -90.20 -114.29 125.74
CA ASP A 587 -90.44 -113.38 126.86
C ASP A 587 -91.84 -113.58 127.50
N SER A 588 -92.85 -113.81 126.64
CA SER A 588 -94.24 -114.05 127.05
C SER A 588 -94.42 -115.36 127.82
N CYS A 589 -93.63 -116.40 127.48
CA CYS A 589 -93.60 -117.65 128.24
C CYS A 589 -92.86 -117.48 129.58
N GLN A 590 -91.76 -116.73 129.61
CA GLN A 590 -90.98 -116.48 130.83
C GLN A 590 -91.76 -115.69 131.89
N ALA A 591 -92.51 -114.66 131.49
CA ALA A 591 -93.38 -113.90 132.39
C ALA A 591 -94.53 -114.75 132.98
N ARG A 592 -94.98 -115.80 132.27
CA ARG A 592 -95.99 -116.74 132.73
C ARG A 592 -95.44 -117.73 133.77
N ILE A 593 -94.17 -118.10 133.65
CA ILE A 593 -93.46 -119.00 134.56
C ILE A 593 -93.25 -118.32 135.93
N MET A 594 -92.70 -117.10 135.96
CA MET A 594 -92.48 -116.34 137.20
C MET A 594 -93.72 -116.19 138.10
N TYR A 595 -94.91 -116.05 137.52
CA TYR A 595 -96.14 -115.90 138.30
C TYR A 595 -96.55 -117.21 139.01
N LEU A 596 -96.31 -118.35 138.35
CA LEU A 596 -96.62 -119.67 138.89
C LEU A 596 -95.54 -120.16 139.87
N GLU A 597 -94.28 -119.78 139.66
CA GLU A 597 -93.17 -120.08 140.58
C GLU A 597 -93.45 -119.52 141.98
N VAL A 598 -93.83 -118.23 142.09
CA VAL A 598 -94.14 -117.60 143.39
C VAL A 598 -95.36 -118.23 144.06
N GLU A 599 -96.40 -118.59 143.30
CA GLU A 599 -97.59 -119.22 143.87
C GLU A 599 -97.29 -120.64 144.39
N VAL A 600 -96.49 -121.44 143.66
CA VAL A 600 -96.04 -122.76 144.10
C VAL A 600 -95.08 -122.70 145.29
N GLU A 601 -94.11 -121.77 145.29
CA GLU A 601 -93.13 -121.60 146.38
C GLU A 601 -93.78 -121.16 147.71
N THR A 602 -94.99 -120.56 147.66
CA THR A 602 -95.82 -120.35 148.87
C THR A 602 -96.71 -121.54 149.23
N LEU A 603 -97.11 -122.37 148.26
CA LEU A 603 -98.04 -123.47 148.51
C LEU A 603 -97.37 -124.68 149.15
N THR A 604 -96.09 -124.93 148.84
CA THR A 604 -95.22 -125.86 149.58
C THR A 604 -93.77 -125.72 149.08
N GLU A 605 -92.70 -125.85 149.87
CA GLU A 605 -92.49 -126.75 151.04
C GLU A 605 -92.62 -128.25 150.68
N GLN A 606 -92.59 -128.56 149.38
CA GLN A 606 -92.61 -129.88 148.77
C GLN A 606 -91.81 -129.79 147.47
N LEU A 607 -90.73 -130.57 147.40
CA LEU A 607 -90.16 -131.13 146.17
C LEU A 607 -89.82 -130.12 145.04
N HIS A 608 -88.58 -129.64 145.00
CA HIS A 608 -87.48 -130.35 144.31
C HIS A 608 -87.76 -130.68 142.83
N SER A 609 -87.01 -130.01 141.93
CA SER A 609 -86.24 -130.65 140.83
C SER A 609 -87.02 -131.31 139.66
N PRO A 610 -86.35 -131.81 138.59
CA PRO A 610 -85.33 -131.15 137.76
C PRO A 610 -85.50 -131.42 136.23
N ASP A 611 -84.53 -130.94 135.42
CA ASP A 611 -84.03 -131.59 134.16
C ASP A 611 -84.96 -131.44 132.91
N VAL A 612 -84.58 -131.45 131.61
CA VAL A 612 -83.62 -132.25 130.79
C VAL A 612 -83.29 -131.54 129.42
N CYS A 613 -82.01 -131.55 128.96
CA CYS A 613 -81.48 -131.54 127.54
C CYS A 613 -81.77 -130.39 126.50
N GLU A 614 -81.00 -130.09 125.42
CA GLU A 614 -79.65 -130.49 124.88
C GLU A 614 -78.85 -129.29 124.28
N GLU A 615 -77.51 -129.46 124.22
CA GLU A 615 -76.39 -128.98 123.36
C GLU A 615 -76.60 -127.90 122.22
N ASP A 616 -75.60 -127.10 121.78
CA ASP A 616 -74.14 -127.28 121.84
C ASP A 616 -73.26 -125.98 121.89
N GLN A 617 -72.01 -126.18 122.34
CA GLN A 617 -70.86 -125.38 122.82
C GLN A 617 -70.04 -124.55 121.77
N ASN A 618 -68.92 -123.81 121.99
CA ASN A 618 -68.16 -123.09 123.09
C ASN A 618 -67.08 -122.16 122.42
N GLY A 619 -66.27 -121.28 123.07
CA GLY A 619 -66.25 -120.78 124.47
C GLY A 619 -64.93 -120.12 125.00
N SER A 620 -64.52 -118.92 124.51
CA SER A 620 -63.58 -117.93 125.16
C SER A 620 -62.05 -118.28 125.30
N VAL A 621 -61.05 -117.47 125.76
CA VAL A 621 -60.68 -116.00 125.80
C VAL A 621 -59.22 -115.83 126.36
N THR A 622 -58.37 -114.88 125.87
CA THR A 622 -57.15 -114.34 126.59
C THR A 622 -56.64 -112.97 126.06
N VAL A 623 -55.57 -112.41 126.66
CA VAL A 623 -55.11 -111.00 126.54
C VAL A 623 -53.70 -110.82 125.90
N ASP A 624 -52.91 -111.89 125.75
CA ASP A 624 -51.44 -111.82 125.61
C ASP A 624 -50.90 -111.33 124.25
N ASP A 625 -51.67 -111.42 123.15
CA ASP A 625 -51.18 -111.11 121.80
C ASP A 625 -50.87 -109.61 121.56
N LEU A 626 -51.42 -108.71 122.38
CA LEU A 626 -51.18 -107.27 122.25
C LEU A 626 -49.72 -106.89 122.53
N ASP A 627 -49.06 -107.62 123.43
CA ASP A 627 -47.68 -107.40 123.85
C ASP A 627 -46.69 -107.95 122.80
N HIS A 628 -47.08 -109.01 122.07
CA HIS A 628 -46.27 -109.58 120.99
C HIS A 628 -46.01 -108.55 119.88
N ILE A 629 -47.04 -107.80 119.47
CA ILE A 629 -46.93 -106.76 118.43
C ILE A 629 -46.01 -105.62 118.87
N GLN A 630 -46.06 -105.19 120.13
CA GLN A 630 -45.14 -104.16 120.64
C GLN A 630 -43.68 -104.65 120.72
N LYS A 631 -43.47 -105.92 121.05
CA LYS A 631 -42.13 -106.53 121.11
C LYS A 631 -41.51 -106.65 119.71
N VAL A 632 -42.25 -107.19 118.74
CA VAL A 632 -41.78 -107.34 117.34
C VAL A 632 -41.39 -105.99 116.72
N ASN A 633 -42.08 -104.90 117.05
CA ASN A 633 -41.77 -103.58 116.50
C ASN A 633 -40.38 -103.07 116.94
N ARG A 634 -39.99 -103.28 118.20
CA ARG A 634 -38.62 -103.01 118.68
C ARG A 634 -37.58 -103.92 118.03
N GLU A 635 -37.91 -105.19 117.81
CA GLU A 635 -37.01 -106.14 117.14
C GLU A 635 -36.78 -105.77 115.65
N LEU A 636 -37.75 -105.14 114.98
CA LEU A 636 -37.60 -104.63 113.61
C LEU A 636 -36.72 -103.37 113.54
N GLU A 637 -36.83 -102.44 114.49
CA GLU A 637 -35.90 -101.31 114.60
C GLU A 637 -34.46 -101.79 114.86
N GLN A 638 -34.30 -102.80 115.73
CA GLN A 638 -33.01 -103.44 115.97
C GLN A 638 -32.44 -104.08 114.68
N GLN A 639 -33.26 -104.82 113.92
CA GLN A 639 -32.86 -105.39 112.63
C GLN A 639 -32.47 -104.34 111.58
N LEU A 640 -33.09 -103.15 111.58
CA LEU A 640 -32.68 -102.04 110.70
C LEU A 640 -31.28 -101.53 111.05
N SER A 641 -30.91 -101.52 112.33
CA SER A 641 -29.55 -101.17 112.76
C SER A 641 -28.51 -102.19 112.29
N ASP A 642 -28.82 -103.49 112.41
CA ASP A 642 -27.89 -104.58 112.04
C ASP A 642 -27.78 -104.78 110.52
N LYS A 643 -28.85 -104.57 109.75
CA LYS A 643 -28.75 -104.57 108.27
C LYS A 643 -27.96 -103.37 107.76
N ASN A 644 -28.03 -102.20 108.40
CA ASN A 644 -27.13 -101.08 108.10
C ASN A 644 -25.66 -101.39 108.42
N ARG A 645 -25.39 -102.18 109.48
CA ARG A 645 -24.03 -102.71 109.77
C ARG A 645 -23.57 -103.70 108.70
N THR A 646 -24.47 -104.55 108.22
CA THR A 646 -24.22 -105.52 107.15
C THR A 646 -23.91 -104.82 105.81
N ILE A 647 -24.60 -103.73 105.48
CA ILE A 647 -24.33 -102.94 104.26
C ILE A 647 -22.89 -102.40 104.25
N ARG A 648 -22.39 -101.87 105.38
CA ARG A 648 -20.99 -101.42 105.48
C ARG A 648 -20.00 -102.58 105.33
N GLN A 649 -20.29 -103.73 105.93
CA GLN A 649 -19.46 -104.94 105.77
C GLN A 649 -19.48 -105.49 104.33
N LEU A 650 -20.61 -105.40 103.62
CA LEU A 650 -20.71 -105.77 102.21
C LEU A 650 -19.95 -104.78 101.31
N GLN A 651 -20.02 -103.48 101.58
CA GLN A 651 -19.20 -102.48 100.87
C GLN A 651 -17.70 -102.71 101.07
N GLN A 652 -17.27 -103.07 102.28
CA GLN A 652 -15.89 -103.43 102.57
C GLN A 652 -15.46 -104.73 101.85
N ARG A 653 -16.30 -105.78 101.88
CA ARG A 653 -16.09 -107.01 101.09
C ARG A 653 -16.05 -106.76 99.59
N LEU A 654 -16.78 -105.77 99.07
CA LEU A 654 -16.76 -105.42 97.65
C LEU A 654 -15.48 -104.65 97.26
N ALA A 655 -14.91 -103.86 98.18
CA ALA A 655 -13.58 -103.27 98.03
C ALA A 655 -12.44 -104.32 98.13
N GLU A 656 -12.63 -105.37 98.93
CA GLU A 656 -11.71 -106.51 99.00
C GLU A 656 -11.82 -107.40 97.75
N LEU A 657 -13.03 -107.74 97.29
CA LEU A 657 -13.26 -108.44 96.02
C LEU A 657 -12.65 -107.70 94.82
N LYS A 658 -12.68 -106.35 94.80
CA LYS A 658 -11.97 -105.56 93.78
C LYS A 658 -10.44 -105.74 93.81
N ARG A 659 -9.82 -106.09 94.94
CA ARG A 659 -8.40 -106.47 95.01
C ARG A 659 -8.17 -107.93 94.65
N THR A 660 -9.05 -108.84 95.07
CA THR A 660 -8.94 -110.28 94.83
C THR A 660 -9.13 -110.61 93.35
N LEU A 661 -10.14 -110.02 92.68
CA LEU A 661 -10.34 -110.12 91.23
C LEU A 661 -9.14 -109.58 90.41
N GLN A 662 -8.36 -108.66 90.99
CA GLN A 662 -7.17 -108.09 90.35
C GLN A 662 -5.89 -108.92 90.60
N LYS A 663 -5.99 -110.08 91.27
CA LYS A 663 -4.84 -110.95 91.57
C LYS A 663 -5.04 -112.45 91.35
N GLU A 664 -6.26 -112.99 91.51
CA GLU A 664 -6.49 -114.45 91.61
C GLU A 664 -6.93 -115.15 90.31
N LEU A 665 -7.25 -114.42 89.23
CA LEU A 665 -7.60 -115.01 87.93
C LEU A 665 -6.48 -114.84 86.88
N LYS A 666 -5.35 -115.50 87.11
CA LYS A 666 -4.33 -115.78 86.09
C LYS A 666 -4.51 -117.17 85.50
N LEU A 667 -5.31 -117.28 84.44
CA LEU A 667 -5.48 -118.48 83.61
C LEU A 667 -5.77 -118.08 82.15
N LYS A 668 -4.84 -118.38 81.23
CA LYS A 668 -4.95 -118.43 79.73
C LYS A 668 -5.63 -117.26 78.95
N PRO A 669 -5.28 -117.06 77.67
CA PRO A 669 -4.02 -117.32 76.96
C PRO A 669 -3.22 -116.00 76.78
N GLU A 670 -2.10 -116.06 76.07
CA GLU A 670 -1.04 -115.05 76.11
C GLU A 670 -1.18 -113.91 75.11
N LEU A 671 -0.55 -112.78 75.43
CA LEU A 671 -0.32 -111.66 74.52
C LEU A 671 0.99 -110.93 74.90
N ASP A 672 2.08 -111.31 74.25
CA ASP A 672 3.21 -110.40 74.01
C ASP A 672 2.76 -109.38 72.92
N GLY A 673 3.29 -108.16 72.80
CA GLY A 673 4.66 -107.70 73.07
C GLY A 673 5.42 -107.63 71.74
N GLU A 674 6.09 -106.54 71.34
CA GLU A 674 6.43 -105.29 72.02
C GLU A 674 6.79 -104.19 70.99
N LEU A 675 6.59 -102.89 71.34
CA LEU A 675 7.37 -101.73 70.85
C LEU A 675 7.34 -101.45 69.30
N LYS A 676 7.83 -100.34 68.70
CA LYS A 676 8.50 -99.09 69.12
C LYS A 676 8.34 -97.96 68.07
N GLU A 677 8.68 -96.72 68.46
CA GLU A 677 9.22 -95.58 67.67
C GLU A 677 8.88 -95.30 66.17
N LYS A 678 8.37 -94.06 65.94
CA LYS A 678 8.77 -93.05 64.91
C LYS A 678 8.51 -93.24 63.39
N HIS A 679 8.38 -92.06 62.74
CA HIS A 679 8.58 -91.67 61.33
C HIS A 679 9.73 -92.43 60.59
N PRO A 680 9.81 -92.50 59.23
CA PRO A 680 9.26 -91.52 58.25
C PRO A 680 8.79 -92.03 56.84
N GLU A 681 8.42 -91.07 55.97
CA GLU A 681 8.62 -90.99 54.49
C GLU A 681 8.38 -92.16 53.52
N SER A 682 7.38 -92.01 52.61
CA SER A 682 7.39 -92.25 51.13
C SER A 682 5.95 -92.32 50.59
N ARG A 683 5.60 -92.22 49.28
CA ARG A 683 6.12 -91.66 48.00
C ARG A 683 5.49 -92.53 46.87
N ALA A 684 5.26 -91.94 45.69
CA ALA A 684 4.77 -92.56 44.45
C ALA A 684 3.28 -92.97 44.45
N GLU A 685 2.54 -93.12 43.34
CA GLU A 685 2.49 -92.57 41.97
C GLU A 685 1.82 -93.64 41.07
N ARG A 686 0.87 -93.23 40.21
CA ARG A 686 0.40 -93.94 38.98
C ARG A 686 -0.32 -95.30 39.15
N PRO A 687 -0.96 -95.88 38.10
CA PRO A 687 -1.29 -95.39 36.74
C PRO A 687 -2.84 -95.41 36.47
N GLU A 688 -3.49 -95.49 35.29
CA GLU A 688 -3.08 -95.49 33.86
C GLU A 688 -4.22 -95.06 32.87
N ARG A 689 -3.96 -94.10 31.94
CA ARG A 689 -4.62 -93.88 30.60
C ARG A 689 -6.16 -93.63 30.56
N VAL A 690 -6.84 -93.30 29.45
CA VAL A 690 -6.54 -93.26 27.98
C VAL A 690 -7.07 -91.96 27.32
N CYS A 691 -6.41 -91.46 26.25
CA CYS A 691 -6.78 -90.25 25.47
C CYS A 691 -7.77 -90.55 24.30
N PRO A 692 -8.15 -89.55 23.44
CA PRO A 692 -7.30 -89.14 22.30
C PRO A 692 -7.16 -87.62 22.03
N GLU A 693 -6.27 -87.26 21.09
CA GLU A 693 -5.51 -86.00 20.87
C GLU A 693 -4.82 -86.07 19.46
N PRO A 694 -4.29 -85.03 18.73
CA PRO A 694 -4.16 -83.55 18.90
C PRO A 694 -4.99 -82.80 17.78
N PRO A 695 -4.59 -81.71 17.05
CA PRO A 695 -3.60 -80.59 17.19
C PRO A 695 -4.19 -79.15 17.05
N GLN A 696 -3.56 -77.98 17.37
CA GLN A 696 -2.15 -77.46 17.40
C GLN A 696 -1.53 -77.01 16.04
N PRO A 697 -0.48 -76.13 15.97
CA PRO A 697 -0.01 -75.05 16.88
C PRO A 697 0.62 -73.77 16.21
N SER A 698 1.02 -72.79 17.06
CA SER A 698 2.15 -71.80 17.06
C SER A 698 3.03 -71.40 15.83
N ALA A 699 3.37 -70.09 15.72
CA ALA A 699 4.68 -69.54 15.26
C ALA A 699 4.87 -68.01 15.53
N PRO A 700 6.11 -67.47 15.75
CA PRO A 700 6.38 -66.01 15.92
C PRO A 700 7.46 -65.38 14.99
N SER A 701 7.61 -64.03 15.04
CA SER A 701 8.70 -63.17 14.45
C SER A 701 8.69 -62.97 12.91
N PRO A 702 9.42 -61.99 12.29
CA PRO A 702 10.45 -61.07 12.81
C PRO A 702 10.40 -59.56 12.36
N SER A 703 11.35 -58.77 12.89
CA SER A 703 12.07 -57.57 12.38
C SER A 703 11.51 -56.64 11.28
N TYR A 704 11.51 -55.31 11.55
CA TYR A 704 12.00 -54.26 10.61
C TYR A 704 12.49 -52.98 11.32
N THR A 705 13.47 -52.33 10.69
CA THR A 705 14.20 -51.06 10.95
C THR A 705 13.27 -49.82 11.13
N THR A 706 13.64 -48.68 11.74
CA THR A 706 14.94 -47.95 11.80
C THR A 706 15.00 -46.96 13.00
N THR A 707 16.20 -46.58 13.46
CA THR A 707 16.43 -45.57 14.52
C THR A 707 16.70 -44.16 13.97
N THR A 708 16.14 -43.11 14.60
CA THR A 708 16.64 -41.72 14.48
C THR A 708 16.55 -40.97 15.82
N THR A 709 17.64 -40.96 16.59
CA THR A 709 17.80 -40.14 17.80
C THR A 709 18.37 -38.76 17.48
N VAL A 710 17.93 -37.73 18.22
CA VAL A 710 18.38 -36.34 18.09
C VAL A 710 19.78 -36.17 18.69
N THR A 711 20.70 -35.52 17.95
CA THR A 711 21.93 -34.92 18.50
C THR A 711 22.20 -33.58 17.85
N ASN A 712 22.43 -32.54 18.66
CA ASN A 712 22.92 -31.24 18.20
C ASN A 712 24.41 -31.32 17.83
N THR A 713 24.78 -30.70 16.71
CA THR A 713 26.13 -30.19 16.45
C THR A 713 25.99 -28.82 15.82
N ALA A 714 26.56 -27.79 16.45
CA ALA A 714 26.62 -26.45 15.87
C ALA A 714 27.95 -26.29 15.14
N ASP A 715 27.91 -25.93 13.86
CA ASP A 715 29.06 -25.43 13.14
C ASP A 715 28.61 -24.33 12.16
N LEU A 716 28.97 -23.08 12.46
CA LEU A 716 28.54 -21.89 11.74
C LEU A 716 29.73 -21.24 11.04
N ASN A 717 30.22 -21.85 9.95
CA ASN A 717 31.21 -21.18 9.09
C ASN A 717 31.20 -21.58 7.60
N ASP A 718 30.64 -22.73 7.19
CA ASP A 718 30.66 -23.11 5.77
C ASP A 718 29.47 -22.56 4.98
N SER A 719 29.54 -21.25 4.71
CA SER A 719 28.62 -20.56 3.80
C SER A 719 29.08 -20.62 2.33
N ARG A 720 29.97 -21.57 1.95
CA ARG A 720 30.73 -21.46 0.68
C ARG A 720 30.76 -22.71 -0.20
N GLU A 721 30.28 -23.87 0.26
CA GLU A 721 30.01 -25.00 -0.65
C GLU A 721 28.71 -24.78 -1.47
N ILE A 722 28.77 -23.85 -2.42
CA ILE A 722 27.73 -23.67 -3.44
C ILE A 722 27.69 -24.95 -4.28
N ASN A 723 26.57 -25.67 -4.25
CA ASN A 723 26.39 -26.86 -5.07
C ASN A 723 26.57 -26.51 -6.56
N PHE A 724 27.69 -26.95 -7.16
CA PHE A 724 28.06 -26.63 -8.53
C PHE A 724 27.08 -27.17 -9.58
N GLU A 725 26.32 -28.22 -9.28
CA GLU A 725 25.27 -28.74 -10.16
C GLU A 725 24.04 -27.82 -10.14
N TYR A 726 23.67 -27.29 -8.97
CA TYR A 726 22.64 -26.25 -8.86
C TYR A 726 23.08 -24.93 -9.50
N LEU A 727 24.31 -24.47 -9.26
CA LEU A 727 24.86 -23.28 -9.90
C LEU A 727 24.89 -23.41 -11.43
N LYS A 728 25.36 -24.56 -11.94
CA LYS A 728 25.33 -24.90 -13.37
C LYS A 728 23.90 -24.87 -13.91
N HIS A 729 22.92 -25.40 -13.18
CA HIS A 729 21.52 -25.34 -13.58
C HIS A 729 20.99 -23.89 -13.63
N VAL A 730 21.25 -23.07 -12.60
CA VAL A 730 20.78 -21.67 -12.55
C VAL A 730 21.44 -20.82 -13.65
N VAL A 731 22.75 -20.95 -13.88
CA VAL A 731 23.46 -20.24 -14.95
C VAL A 731 22.98 -20.70 -16.33
N LEU A 732 22.88 -22.01 -16.58
CA LEU A 732 22.38 -22.54 -17.86
C LEU A 732 20.94 -22.09 -18.11
N LYS A 733 20.09 -22.09 -17.08
CA LYS A 733 18.71 -21.62 -17.14
C LYS A 733 18.63 -20.11 -17.41
N PHE A 734 19.43 -19.29 -16.72
CA PHE A 734 19.54 -17.85 -16.98
C PHE A 734 19.93 -17.57 -18.44
N MET A 735 20.94 -18.28 -18.97
CA MET A 735 21.40 -18.12 -20.36
C MET A 735 20.43 -18.68 -21.42
N SER A 736 19.52 -19.59 -21.04
CA SER A 736 18.57 -20.25 -21.96
C SER A 736 17.14 -19.73 -21.84
N SER A 737 16.83 -18.94 -20.82
CA SER A 737 15.51 -18.33 -20.61
C SER A 737 15.29 -17.15 -21.55
N ARG A 738 14.02 -16.75 -21.70
CA ARG A 738 13.67 -15.49 -22.38
C ARG A 738 14.13 -14.31 -21.54
N ASP A 739 14.45 -13.17 -22.14
CA ASP A 739 15.00 -12.00 -21.43
C ASP A 739 14.16 -11.56 -20.21
N ALA A 740 12.82 -11.61 -20.30
CA ALA A 740 11.93 -11.30 -19.19
C ALA A 740 11.96 -12.32 -18.03
N GLU A 741 12.25 -13.59 -18.32
CA GLU A 741 12.41 -14.66 -17.32
C GLU A 741 13.83 -14.57 -16.69
N ALA A 742 14.84 -14.34 -17.53
CA ALA A 742 16.22 -14.14 -17.10
C ALA A 742 16.33 -12.92 -16.17
N TYR A 743 15.57 -11.84 -16.41
CA TYR A 743 15.52 -10.66 -15.54
C TYR A 743 15.07 -11.02 -14.10
N GLN A 744 14.10 -11.93 -13.95
CA GLN A 744 13.68 -12.41 -12.63
C GLN A 744 14.76 -13.29 -11.96
N LEU A 745 15.58 -13.98 -12.76
CA LEU A 745 16.68 -14.81 -12.29
C LEU A 745 17.94 -14.02 -11.92
N ILE A 746 18.08 -12.73 -12.30
CA ILE A 746 19.25 -11.88 -11.96
C ILE A 746 19.58 -11.98 -10.48
N ARG A 747 18.59 -11.74 -9.60
CA ARG A 747 18.79 -11.74 -8.14
C ARG A 747 19.20 -13.11 -7.58
N ALA A 748 18.83 -14.21 -8.23
CA ALA A 748 19.31 -15.55 -7.86
C ALA A 748 20.76 -15.76 -8.32
N VAL A 749 21.10 -15.32 -9.54
CA VAL A 749 22.47 -15.37 -10.08
C VAL A 749 23.42 -14.51 -9.25
N SER A 750 23.04 -13.27 -8.90
CA SER A 750 23.86 -12.38 -8.06
C SER A 750 24.21 -13.00 -6.71
N VAL A 751 23.25 -13.64 -6.04
CA VAL A 751 23.46 -14.29 -4.74
C VAL A 751 24.32 -15.57 -4.88
N LEU A 752 24.14 -16.33 -5.96
CA LEU A 752 24.87 -17.58 -6.19
C LEU A 752 26.29 -17.38 -6.76
N LEU A 753 26.58 -16.23 -7.38
CA LEU A 753 27.91 -15.87 -7.89
C LEU A 753 28.60 -14.75 -7.09
N ASN A 754 27.96 -14.23 -6.04
CA ASN A 754 28.43 -13.10 -5.23
C ASN A 754 28.74 -11.83 -6.05
N PHE A 755 27.85 -11.46 -6.97
CA PHE A 755 27.97 -10.21 -7.73
C PHE A 755 27.89 -8.99 -6.80
N THR A 756 28.72 -7.98 -7.10
CA THR A 756 28.56 -6.63 -6.57
C THR A 756 27.26 -5.99 -7.09
N ARG A 757 26.83 -4.88 -6.46
CA ARG A 757 25.62 -4.16 -6.92
C ARG A 757 25.83 -3.59 -8.32
N GLU A 758 27.06 -3.19 -8.61
CA GLU A 758 27.53 -2.65 -9.87
C GLU A 758 27.45 -3.70 -10.98
N GLU A 759 27.78 -4.97 -10.69
CA GLU A 759 27.64 -6.10 -11.62
C GLU A 759 26.18 -6.55 -11.79
N GLU A 760 25.40 -6.57 -10.71
CA GLU A 760 23.96 -6.86 -10.76
C GLU A 760 23.21 -5.82 -11.62
N ASP A 761 23.48 -4.52 -11.42
CA ASP A 761 22.86 -3.44 -12.17
C ASP A 761 23.37 -3.37 -13.62
N MET A 762 24.60 -3.80 -13.90
CA MET A 762 25.10 -4.00 -15.26
C MET A 762 24.33 -5.10 -16.00
N LEU A 763 23.98 -6.21 -15.32
CA LEU A 763 23.10 -7.24 -15.87
C LEU A 763 21.69 -6.70 -16.13
N LYS A 764 21.10 -5.97 -15.18
CA LYS A 764 19.77 -5.36 -15.34
C LYS A 764 19.72 -4.44 -16.56
N GLN A 765 20.64 -3.46 -16.64
CA GLN A 765 20.72 -2.51 -17.75
C GLN A 765 20.94 -3.21 -19.10
N THR A 766 21.68 -4.33 -19.11
CA THR A 766 21.91 -5.13 -20.33
C THR A 766 20.65 -5.88 -20.78
N LEU A 767 19.87 -6.44 -19.85
CA LEU A 767 18.61 -7.12 -20.18
C LEU A 767 17.48 -6.13 -20.49
N GLU A 768 17.40 -5.01 -19.78
CA GLU A 768 16.49 -3.89 -20.06
C GLU A 768 16.75 -3.30 -21.45
N TYR A 769 18.03 -3.10 -21.82
CA TYR A 769 18.41 -2.73 -23.18
C TYR A 769 17.94 -3.79 -24.20
N LYS A 770 18.17 -5.08 -23.96
CA LYS A 770 17.72 -6.15 -24.87
C LYS A 770 16.20 -6.26 -25.01
N MET A 771 15.44 -5.82 -24.00
CA MET A 771 13.97 -5.78 -24.04
C MET A 771 13.40 -4.43 -24.53
N SER A 772 14.25 -3.40 -24.70
CA SER A 772 13.85 -2.07 -25.15
C SER A 772 14.11 -1.88 -26.64
N TRP A 773 13.09 -1.42 -27.37
CA TRP A 773 13.21 -1.12 -28.81
C TRP A 773 14.05 0.14 -29.11
N PHE A 774 14.21 1.03 -28.12
CA PHE A 774 14.81 2.36 -28.29
C PHE A 774 16.00 2.65 -27.34
N GLY A 775 16.48 1.63 -26.62
CA GLY A 775 17.63 1.78 -25.72
C GLY A 775 18.94 2.06 -26.46
N SER A 776 19.88 2.72 -25.78
CA SER A 776 21.30 2.73 -26.18
C SER A 776 22.01 1.55 -25.52
N LYS A 777 22.90 0.86 -26.24
CA LYS A 777 23.67 -0.26 -25.65
C LYS A 777 24.49 0.26 -24.46
N PRO A 778 24.35 -0.32 -23.24
CA PRO A 778 25.08 0.16 -22.08
C PRO A 778 26.59 0.06 -22.31
N SER A 779 27.31 1.11 -21.89
CA SER A 779 28.77 1.15 -22.00
C SER A 779 29.40 0.20 -20.99
N PRO A 780 30.39 -0.63 -21.37
CA PRO A 780 31.10 -1.48 -20.43
C PRO A 780 31.98 -0.61 -19.53
N LYS A 781 31.47 -0.25 -18.35
CA LYS A 781 32.29 0.29 -17.25
C LYS A 781 33.36 -0.75 -16.93
N GLY A 782 34.61 -0.31 -16.81
CA GLY A 782 35.77 -1.20 -16.88
C GLY A 782 35.71 -2.35 -15.88
N ILE A 783 35.83 -3.58 -16.40
CA ILE A 783 35.88 -4.81 -15.59
C ILE A 783 37.07 -4.70 -14.63
N VAL A 784 36.80 -4.82 -13.33
CA VAL A 784 37.85 -4.98 -12.32
C VAL A 784 38.57 -6.29 -12.59
N ARG A 785 39.86 -6.24 -12.91
CA ARG A 785 40.70 -7.44 -13.01
C ARG A 785 40.62 -8.21 -11.67
N PRO A 786 40.30 -9.52 -11.67
CA PRO A 786 40.46 -10.33 -10.48
C PRO A 786 41.88 -10.20 -9.93
N SER A 787 42.01 -9.93 -8.64
CA SER A 787 43.30 -9.72 -7.97
C SER A 787 44.03 -11.04 -7.77
N ILE A 788 44.56 -11.62 -8.85
CA ILE A 788 45.45 -12.77 -8.80
C ILE A 788 46.89 -12.26 -8.69
N SER A 789 47.52 -12.45 -7.53
CA SER A 789 48.97 -12.25 -7.38
C SER A 789 49.70 -13.36 -8.15
N GLY A 790 50.01 -13.10 -9.42
CA GLY A 790 50.65 -14.04 -10.34
C GLY A 790 51.65 -13.33 -11.26
N THR A 791 52.81 -13.94 -11.44
CA THR A 791 53.97 -13.36 -12.13
C THR A 791 53.72 -13.09 -13.62
N SER A 792 54.46 -12.12 -14.16
CA SER A 792 54.44 -11.78 -15.58
C SER A 792 54.89 -12.94 -16.48
N ILE A 793 54.05 -13.30 -17.45
CA ILE A 793 54.48 -13.97 -18.68
C ILE A 793 53.93 -13.15 -19.86
N ASN A 794 54.85 -12.63 -20.65
CA ASN A 794 54.58 -12.00 -21.95
C ASN A 794 54.35 -13.11 -22.99
N TRP A 795 53.91 -12.77 -24.22
CA TRP A 795 54.37 -13.32 -25.51
C TRP A 795 53.34 -13.04 -26.62
N SER A 796 53.84 -12.46 -27.72
CA SER A 796 53.27 -12.37 -29.08
C SER A 796 51.76 -12.11 -29.23
#